data_AF-A0AAJ4XK05-F1
#
_entry.id   AF-A0AAJ4XK05-F1
#
_cell.length_a   1.000
_cell.length_b   1.000
_cell.length_c   1.000
_cell.angle_alpha   90.00
_cell.angle_beta   90.00
_cell.angle_gamma   90.00
#
_symmetry.space_group_name_H-M   'P 1'
#
loop_
_entity.id
_entity.type
_entity.pdbx_description
1 polymer ?
#
loop_
_entity_poly.entity_id
_entity_poly.type
_entity_poly.pdbx_seq_one_letter_code
_entity_poly.pdbx_strand_id
1 'polypeptide(L)'
;MSVQLRRPDPPNQELLLRWFQTQSKLLAEERKEEQAQSKLLLSKTAPKILEKHGLALLGLGVASIRIGVGAKLLVELERPSFHHVNPNFQPHTFRSGDLAAVLDNSADPQATNESDLIQGVVYKVNDTRIVLAISDKKKAPGANSSTQDSANKRDARTGDSNKVSGNDLDLPERIRLVKVANESTFDRMEVTLDKLAKSLGVPLSSASNPNGDTSAEETEATPQTSPSSGRATALTRSLFGLTTPEWHTTNLPLKPFNQDLNQTQLDAIRYALSADHFSLIHGPPGTGKTTTIVELIMQIVASNFGAADTGTPVRVLVCGASNLAVDNILERLVGSPEHRDVFKKKGVGVTRIGHPARVVAQLQGSTLDAQCTQSAEAQLVKDVSKEIEGIMSELKPTPRGGNKSTKGKPKVRGSDRKKRWEEVRELRKEYRRRDRQVTSSVLDRAQVVLATCHTAGGKQLAHRQYDWVIIDEACQALEVACWIPILKAREGGRLVLAGDHLQLPPTVKSTVTLRKTRRQGTLKVKARSTGDGSKEKVSTKNDATVLSNATESNEDKTTYSDVEESDTDQVDSKFSNVSLFSSPTTRLRPPRSLETTLFSRALGLYGPAIKSLLSIQYRMNTTIMSFPNKELYEARLSAHQSCANISLSDLPNLSSSVAGEDEEEELLAPVVFYDTSGCEYYETTPSPEEGLLLADSKSNLHEIELVVQHLKDVFTRGITASQVTILSPYSAQVGLLHSIVRSYKFNSPPNRSSSSTSKGKDIGEVMDANEIEIGTIDSMQGREKDVVIISLVRSNAEMQVGFLAQKKRLNVAITRAKRQLVVIGDSETIANAKDLTDDFLPNYMAWLDENAIVHPVVASI
;
A
#
# COMPACT_ATOMS: atom_id res chain seq x y z
N MET A 1 16.90 19.76 -27.98
CA MET A 1 17.52 20.49 -26.84
C MET A 1 18.01 19.45 -25.83
N SER A 2 19.30 19.39 -25.53
CA SER A 2 19.82 18.53 -24.46
C SER A 2 19.23 19.02 -23.13
N VAL A 3 18.38 18.22 -22.50
CA VAL A 3 17.77 18.55 -21.21
C VAL A 3 18.89 18.54 -20.17
N GLN A 4 19.37 19.73 -19.77
CA GLN A 4 20.39 19.85 -18.72
C GLN A 4 19.75 19.64 -17.34
N LEU A 5 20.52 19.03 -16.44
CA LEU A 5 20.15 18.92 -15.03
C LEU A 5 20.03 20.31 -14.40
N ARG A 6 18.90 20.56 -13.73
CA ARG A 6 18.71 21.81 -12.99
C ARG A 6 19.58 21.80 -11.75
N ARG A 7 20.17 22.95 -11.42
CA ARG A 7 20.92 23.15 -10.18
C ARG A 7 20.04 23.91 -9.19
N PRO A 8 19.54 23.25 -8.14
CA PRO A 8 18.67 23.92 -7.18
C PRO A 8 19.44 24.91 -6.31
N ASP A 9 18.77 25.98 -5.86
CA ASP A 9 19.37 26.84 -4.84
C ASP A 9 19.39 26.08 -3.51
N PRO A 10 20.54 25.95 -2.83
CA PRO A 10 20.65 25.21 -1.58
C PRO A 10 19.66 25.76 -0.53
N PRO A 11 18.85 24.91 0.12
CA PRO A 11 17.92 25.37 1.13
C PRO A 11 18.66 25.90 2.36
N ASN A 12 18.18 27.01 2.92
CA ASN A 12 18.65 27.50 4.22
C ASN A 12 18.05 26.65 5.37
N GLN A 13 18.58 26.83 6.59
CA GLN A 13 18.15 26.06 7.75
C GLN A 13 16.67 26.26 8.10
N GLU A 14 16.14 27.46 7.88
CA GLU A 14 14.72 27.79 8.09
C GLU A 14 13.79 27.01 7.14
N LEU A 15 14.13 26.93 5.86
CA LEU A 15 13.37 26.17 4.88
C LEU A 15 13.41 24.66 5.17
N LEU A 16 14.56 24.15 5.62
CA LEU A 16 14.67 22.76 6.08
C LEU A 16 13.76 22.53 7.30
N LEU A 17 13.83 23.40 8.31
CA LEU A 17 12.96 23.32 9.50
C LEU A 17 11.48 23.31 9.13
N ARG A 18 11.05 24.22 8.25
CA ARG A 18 9.67 24.28 7.75
C ARG A 18 9.27 23.01 7.02
N TRP A 19 10.17 22.43 6.21
CA TRP A 19 9.93 21.16 5.54
C TRP A 19 9.69 20.03 6.55
N PHE A 20 10.55 19.89 7.56
CA PHE A 20 10.41 18.85 8.60
C PHE A 20 9.15 19.03 9.44
N GLN A 21 8.83 20.26 9.85
CA GLN A 21 7.61 20.56 10.60
C GLN A 21 6.35 20.23 9.79
N THR A 22 6.36 20.54 8.49
CA THR A 22 5.23 20.24 7.60
C THR A 22 5.05 18.74 7.43
N GLN A 23 6.13 17.99 7.19
CA GLN A 23 6.09 16.52 7.11
C GLN A 23 5.56 15.90 8.42
N SER A 24 6.07 16.36 9.56
CA SER A 24 5.64 15.89 10.89
C SER A 24 4.15 16.16 11.13
N LYS A 25 3.67 17.36 10.80
CA LYS A 25 2.25 17.73 10.91
C LYS A 25 1.36 16.86 10.05
N LEU A 26 1.69 16.71 8.76
CA LEU A 26 0.91 15.90 7.83
C LEU A 26 0.86 14.43 8.27
N LEU A 27 1.99 13.89 8.76
CA LEU A 27 2.05 12.53 9.28
C LEU A 27 1.18 12.34 10.52
N ALA A 28 1.16 13.32 11.42
CA ALA A 28 0.31 13.29 12.61
C ALA A 28 -1.19 13.39 12.27
N GLU A 29 -1.55 14.17 11.25
CA GLU A 29 -2.92 14.25 10.73
C GLU A 29 -3.36 12.92 10.13
N GLU A 30 -2.51 12.28 9.33
CA GLU A 30 -2.76 10.94 8.77
C GLU A 30 -2.92 9.88 9.86
N ARG A 31 -2.03 9.88 10.86
CA ARG A 31 -2.10 8.97 12.01
C ARG A 31 -3.43 9.12 12.74
N LYS A 32 -3.85 10.36 12.99
CA LYS A 32 -5.10 10.68 13.68
C LYS A 32 -6.31 10.21 12.87
N GLU A 33 -6.30 10.39 11.55
CA GLU A 33 -7.38 9.94 10.68
C GLU A 33 -7.48 8.41 10.65
N GLU A 34 -6.34 7.70 10.52
CA GLU A 34 -6.33 6.23 10.56
C GLU A 34 -6.81 5.69 11.92
N GLN A 35 -6.42 6.32 13.03
CA GLN A 35 -6.92 6.00 14.37
C GLN A 35 -8.42 6.26 14.50
N ALA A 36 -8.91 7.41 14.01
CA ALA A 36 -10.33 7.76 14.05
C ALA A 36 -11.17 6.76 13.25
N GLN A 37 -10.71 6.38 12.04
CA GLN A 37 -11.38 5.36 11.23
C GLN A 37 -11.37 4.00 11.92
N SER A 38 -10.23 3.54 12.44
CA SER A 38 -10.15 2.26 13.17
C SER A 38 -11.06 2.24 14.39
N LYS A 39 -11.15 3.35 15.12
CA LYS A 39 -12.02 3.50 16.29
C LYS A 39 -13.49 3.51 15.91
N LEU A 40 -13.84 4.18 14.81
CA LEU A 40 -15.20 4.20 14.28
C LEU A 40 -15.66 2.78 13.91
N LEU A 41 -14.81 2.02 13.22
CA LEU A 41 -15.05 0.63 12.84
C LEU A 41 -15.26 -0.27 14.07
N LEU A 42 -14.46 -0.10 15.13
CA LEU A 42 -14.54 -0.92 16.33
C LEU A 42 -15.75 -0.59 17.22
N SER A 43 -16.13 0.68 17.32
CA SER A 43 -17.13 1.14 18.31
C SER A 43 -18.55 1.29 17.76
N LYS A 44 -18.72 1.66 16.48
CA LYS A 44 -20.04 2.01 15.91
C LYS A 44 -20.58 1.01 14.89
N THR A 45 -19.76 0.07 14.42
CA THR A 45 -20.18 -0.92 13.42
C THR A 45 -20.53 -2.24 14.10
N ALA A 46 -21.71 -2.78 13.79
CA ALA A 46 -22.14 -4.06 14.34
C ALA A 46 -21.16 -5.19 13.90
N PRO A 47 -20.76 -6.13 14.78
CA PRO A 47 -19.78 -7.17 14.45
C PRO A 47 -20.14 -8.02 13.23
N LYS A 48 -21.43 -8.29 12.99
CA LYS A 48 -21.90 -9.03 11.81
C LYS A 48 -21.65 -8.27 10.51
N ILE A 49 -21.74 -6.94 10.53
CA ILE A 49 -21.45 -6.10 9.36
C ILE A 49 -19.93 -6.12 9.10
N LEU A 50 -19.09 -6.04 10.15
CA LEU A 50 -17.64 -6.20 9.99
C LEU A 50 -17.25 -7.57 9.42
N GLU A 51 -17.91 -8.65 9.82
CA GLU A 51 -17.69 -9.99 9.25
C GLU A 51 -18.17 -10.07 7.79
N LYS A 52 -19.33 -9.47 7.45
CA LYS A 52 -19.83 -9.37 6.05
C LYS A 52 -18.83 -8.67 5.13
N HIS A 53 -18.15 -7.63 5.61
CA HIS A 53 -17.10 -6.92 4.86
C HIS A 53 -15.70 -7.53 5.04
N GLY A 54 -15.58 -8.66 5.74
CA GLY A 54 -14.31 -9.38 5.89
C GLY A 54 -13.27 -8.68 6.76
N LEU A 55 -13.69 -7.78 7.65
CA LEU A 55 -12.82 -7.03 8.59
C LEU A 55 -12.78 -7.68 9.99
N ALA A 56 -13.68 -8.62 10.27
CA ALA A 56 -13.72 -9.38 11.51
C ALA A 56 -13.98 -10.87 11.26
N LEU A 57 -13.52 -11.71 12.18
CA LEU A 57 -13.89 -13.12 12.28
C LEU A 57 -14.52 -13.37 13.65
N LEU A 58 -15.73 -13.91 13.67
CA LEU A 58 -16.51 -14.08 14.88
C LEU A 58 -16.49 -15.52 15.40
N GLY A 59 -16.59 -15.67 16.72
CA GLY A 59 -16.77 -16.95 17.40
C GLY A 59 -15.63 -17.94 17.22
N LEU A 60 -14.38 -17.47 17.27
CA LEU A 60 -13.18 -18.31 17.19
C LEU A 60 -12.83 -18.93 18.55
N GLY A 61 -12.13 -20.06 18.53
CA GLY A 61 -11.54 -20.71 19.71
C GLY A 61 -10.03 -20.91 19.55
N VAL A 62 -9.32 -21.05 20.68
CA VAL A 62 -7.87 -21.30 20.68
C VAL A 62 -7.59 -22.79 20.46
N ALA A 63 -6.88 -23.09 19.38
CA ALA A 63 -6.48 -24.45 19.04
C ALA A 63 -5.11 -24.84 19.62
N SER A 64 -4.13 -23.95 19.49
CA SER A 64 -2.77 -24.21 19.98
C SER A 64 -2.02 -22.91 20.28
N ILE A 65 -1.03 -22.97 21.19
CA ILE A 65 -0.11 -21.88 21.48
C ILE A 65 1.31 -22.44 21.40
N ARG A 66 2.18 -21.85 20.57
CA ARG A 66 3.58 -22.25 20.34
C ARG A 66 4.53 -21.05 20.41
N ILE A 67 5.83 -21.28 20.53
CA ILE A 67 6.84 -20.21 20.47
C ILE A 67 7.37 -20.10 19.05
N GLY A 68 7.27 -18.90 18.47
CA GLY A 68 7.80 -18.57 17.15
C GLY A 68 9.14 -17.86 17.20
N VAL A 69 9.69 -17.58 16.00
CA VAL A 69 10.93 -16.83 15.79
C VAL A 69 10.91 -15.49 16.54
N GLY A 70 12.03 -15.11 17.16
CA GLY A 70 12.11 -13.91 18.00
C GLY A 70 11.42 -14.02 19.36
N ALA A 71 11.10 -15.25 19.81
CA ALA A 71 10.42 -15.56 21.08
C ALA A 71 9.00 -14.99 21.20
N LYS A 72 8.30 -14.79 20.07
CA LYS A 72 6.89 -14.38 20.06
C LYS A 72 5.99 -15.59 20.30
N LEU A 73 4.83 -15.36 20.94
CA LEU A 73 3.82 -16.41 21.09
C LEU A 73 2.97 -16.49 19.83
N LEU A 74 2.91 -17.67 19.21
CA LEU A 74 2.05 -17.98 18.08
C LEU A 74 0.78 -18.65 18.61
N VAL A 75 -0.34 -17.94 18.55
CA VAL A 75 -1.68 -18.41 18.95
C VAL A 75 -2.45 -18.82 17.71
N GLU A 76 -2.79 -20.09 17.59
CA GLU A 76 -3.58 -20.65 16.49
C GLU A 76 -5.06 -20.66 16.87
N LEU A 77 -5.87 -20.00 16.06
CA LEU A 77 -7.33 -19.86 16.23
C LEU A 77 -8.07 -20.61 15.12
N GLU A 78 -9.20 -21.21 15.47
CA GLU A 78 -10.09 -21.93 14.55
C GLU A 78 -11.56 -21.68 14.86
N ARG A 79 -12.45 -22.11 13.95
CA ARG A 79 -13.89 -22.22 14.25
C ARG A 79 -14.16 -23.54 14.98
N PRO A 80 -14.52 -23.52 16.28
CA PRO A 80 -14.79 -24.75 17.01
C PRO A 80 -16.05 -25.44 16.47
N SER A 81 -15.98 -26.76 16.26
CA SER A 81 -17.06 -27.59 15.72
C SER A 81 -18.33 -27.61 16.57
N PHE A 82 -18.24 -27.26 17.85
CA PHE A 82 -19.39 -27.15 18.75
C PHE A 82 -20.30 -25.95 18.45
N HIS A 83 -19.79 -24.93 17.73
CA HIS A 83 -20.52 -23.69 17.43
C HIS A 83 -20.71 -23.44 15.94
N HIS A 84 -19.98 -24.14 15.08
CA HIS A 84 -19.99 -23.91 13.64
C HIS A 84 -20.14 -25.24 12.90
N VAL A 85 -21.07 -25.28 11.94
CA VAL A 85 -21.29 -26.44 11.05
C VAL A 85 -20.21 -26.54 9.98
N ASN A 86 -19.72 -25.39 9.49
CA ASN A 86 -18.65 -25.31 8.51
C ASN A 86 -17.35 -24.86 9.20
N PRO A 87 -16.24 -25.62 9.08
CA PRO A 87 -14.94 -25.21 9.63
C PRO A 87 -14.33 -24.02 8.88
N ASN A 88 -14.78 -23.72 7.66
CA ASN A 88 -14.24 -22.61 6.87
C ASN A 88 -14.68 -21.25 7.44
N PHE A 89 -13.77 -20.30 7.42
CA PHE A 89 -14.05 -18.90 7.71
C PHE A 89 -14.96 -18.30 6.64
N GLN A 90 -15.73 -17.29 7.04
CA GLN A 90 -16.43 -16.45 6.06
C GLN A 90 -15.39 -15.70 5.20
N PRO A 91 -15.72 -15.32 3.96
CA PRO A 91 -14.83 -14.52 3.12
C PRO A 91 -14.29 -13.30 3.87
N HIS A 92 -12.96 -13.15 3.93
CA HIS A 92 -12.32 -12.13 4.74
C HIS A 92 -11.10 -11.50 4.08
N THR A 93 -10.71 -10.33 4.59
CA THR A 93 -9.56 -9.55 4.11
C THR A 93 -8.30 -9.71 4.96
N PHE A 94 -8.33 -10.55 6.00
CA PHE A 94 -7.14 -10.87 6.79
C PHE A 94 -6.08 -11.51 5.90
N ARG A 95 -4.88 -10.93 5.95
CA ARG A 95 -3.68 -11.45 5.32
C ARG A 95 -2.60 -11.60 6.37
N SER A 96 -1.64 -12.49 6.10
CA SER A 96 -0.43 -12.52 6.91
C SER A 96 0.17 -11.12 7.02
N GLY A 97 0.70 -10.82 8.21
CA GLY A 97 1.22 -9.58 8.75
C GLY A 97 0.21 -8.47 9.06
N ASP A 98 -1.09 -8.66 8.85
CA ASP A 98 -2.11 -7.71 9.31
C ASP A 98 -2.07 -7.63 10.83
N LEU A 99 -2.35 -6.46 11.40
CA LEU A 99 -2.55 -6.36 12.85
C LEU A 99 -4.01 -6.69 13.17
N ALA A 100 -4.20 -7.47 14.23
CA ALA A 100 -5.50 -7.86 14.70
C ALA A 100 -5.58 -7.76 16.22
N ALA A 101 -6.71 -7.29 16.72
CA ALA A 101 -7.06 -7.28 18.13
C ALA A 101 -7.92 -8.50 18.47
N VAL A 102 -7.55 -9.17 19.55
CA VAL A 102 -8.31 -10.27 20.16
C VAL A 102 -9.29 -9.66 21.16
N LEU A 103 -10.57 -9.91 20.95
CA LEU A 103 -11.67 -9.41 21.76
C LEU A 103 -12.54 -10.59 22.22
N ASP A 104 -13.27 -10.42 23.31
CA ASP A 104 -14.35 -11.36 23.67
C ASP A 104 -15.52 -11.17 22.70
N ASN A 105 -16.05 -12.26 22.17
CA ASN A 105 -17.18 -12.26 21.25
C ASN A 105 -18.51 -11.87 21.92
N SER A 106 -18.61 -11.99 23.24
CA SER A 106 -19.78 -11.61 24.04
C SER A 106 -19.72 -10.18 24.57
N ALA A 107 -18.55 -9.53 24.52
CA ALA A 107 -18.37 -8.17 25.00
C ALA A 107 -19.08 -7.15 24.11
N ASP A 108 -19.72 -6.18 24.77
CA ASP A 108 -20.35 -5.02 24.13
C ASP A 108 -19.30 -4.27 23.28
N PRO A 109 -19.53 -4.09 21.96
CA PRO A 109 -18.69 -3.28 21.09
C PRO A 109 -18.43 -1.86 21.62
N GLN A 110 -19.36 -1.28 22.39
CA GLN A 110 -19.24 0.10 22.90
C GLN A 110 -18.48 0.19 24.23
N ALA A 111 -18.35 -0.91 24.97
CA ALA A 111 -17.72 -0.93 26.30
C ALA A 111 -16.25 -1.39 26.30
N THR A 112 -15.67 -1.67 25.13
CA THR A 112 -14.32 -2.23 25.03
C THR A 112 -13.25 -1.13 25.08
N ASN A 113 -12.61 -0.98 26.24
CA ASN A 113 -11.49 -0.05 26.44
C ASN A 113 -10.27 -0.45 25.60
N GLU A 114 -9.77 0.49 24.78
CA GLU A 114 -8.69 0.28 23.80
C GLU A 114 -7.33 -0.04 24.44
N SER A 115 -7.06 0.44 25.66
CA SER A 115 -5.72 0.42 26.27
C SER A 115 -5.22 -0.98 26.66
N ASP A 116 -6.13 -1.92 26.94
CA ASP A 116 -5.79 -3.27 27.41
C ASP A 116 -6.02 -4.39 26.37
N LEU A 117 -6.31 -4.04 25.12
CA LEU A 117 -6.54 -5.04 24.08
C LEU A 117 -5.27 -5.87 23.78
N ILE A 118 -5.43 -7.18 23.72
CA ILE A 118 -4.41 -8.10 23.24
C ILE A 118 -4.34 -7.95 21.71
N GLN A 119 -3.23 -7.42 21.23
CA GLN A 119 -2.98 -7.24 19.80
C GLN A 119 -1.89 -8.19 19.32
N GLY A 120 -2.07 -8.73 18.13
CA GLY A 120 -1.13 -9.62 17.48
C GLY A 120 -0.99 -9.28 16.01
N VAL A 121 0.13 -9.71 15.43
CA VAL A 121 0.34 -9.70 13.99
C VAL A 121 -0.12 -11.05 13.44
N VAL A 122 -1.04 -11.08 12.47
CA VAL A 122 -1.44 -12.31 11.78
C VAL A 122 -0.19 -12.96 11.20
N TYR A 123 0.17 -14.13 11.70
CA TYR A 123 1.33 -14.89 11.24
C TYR A 123 0.97 -15.67 9.97
N LYS A 124 -0.11 -16.45 10.03
CA LYS A 124 -0.57 -17.30 8.92
C LYS A 124 -2.09 -17.32 8.90
N VAL A 125 -2.68 -17.33 7.73
CA VAL A 125 -4.12 -17.49 7.56
C VAL A 125 -4.38 -18.50 6.44
N ASN A 126 -5.27 -19.44 6.73
CA ASN A 126 -5.81 -20.45 5.83
C ASN A 126 -7.34 -20.39 5.96
N ASP A 127 -8.06 -21.12 5.11
CA ASP A 127 -9.53 -21.13 5.11
C ASP A 127 -10.15 -21.57 6.44
N THR A 128 -9.43 -22.32 7.28
CA THR A 128 -9.95 -22.87 8.55
C THR A 128 -9.19 -22.43 9.80
N ARG A 129 -8.00 -21.80 9.63
CA ARG A 129 -7.05 -21.53 10.71
C ARG A 129 -6.43 -20.14 10.54
N ILE A 130 -6.36 -19.37 11.61
CA ILE A 130 -5.62 -18.12 11.66
C ILE A 130 -4.66 -18.11 12.85
N VAL A 131 -3.38 -17.85 12.59
CA VAL A 131 -2.33 -17.82 13.60
C VAL A 131 -1.95 -16.38 13.87
N LEU A 132 -1.90 -15.97 15.14
CA LEU A 132 -1.49 -14.64 15.59
C LEU A 132 -0.16 -14.72 16.32
N ALA A 133 0.81 -13.90 15.90
CA ALA A 133 2.04 -13.65 16.64
C ALA A 133 1.82 -12.49 17.62
N ILE A 134 1.72 -12.81 18.90
CA ILE A 134 1.53 -11.84 19.99
C ILE A 134 2.88 -11.57 20.64
N SER A 135 3.24 -10.30 20.76
CA SER A 135 4.43 -9.85 21.49
C SER A 135 4.08 -9.50 22.93
N ASP A 136 4.92 -9.89 23.88
CA ASP A 136 4.83 -9.42 25.26
C ASP A 136 4.78 -7.88 25.29
N LYS A 137 3.65 -7.28 25.68
CA LYS A 137 3.61 -5.85 25.99
C LYS A 137 4.63 -5.61 27.12
N LYS A 138 5.64 -4.78 26.89
CA LYS A 138 6.33 -4.13 28.01
C LYS A 138 5.28 -3.26 28.70
N LYS A 139 4.94 -3.54 29.96
CA LYS A 139 4.26 -2.53 30.79
C LYS A 139 5.08 -1.25 30.70
N ALA A 140 4.43 -0.14 30.37
CA ALA A 140 5.08 1.16 30.32
C ALA A 140 5.75 1.44 31.69
N PRO A 141 7.01 1.90 31.72
CA PRO A 141 7.60 2.40 32.95
C PRO A 141 6.92 3.73 33.26
N GLY A 142 6.15 3.81 34.36
CA GLY A 142 5.48 5.05 34.77
C GLY A 142 4.07 4.91 35.35
N ALA A 143 3.48 3.71 35.41
CA ALA A 143 2.26 3.51 36.19
C ALA A 143 2.62 3.42 37.68
N ASN A 144 2.77 4.59 38.32
CA ASN A 144 2.95 4.70 39.76
C ASN A 144 1.77 4.02 40.48
N SER A 145 2.12 3.03 41.30
CA SER A 145 1.27 2.49 42.34
C SER A 145 1.13 3.54 43.45
N SER A 146 0.22 4.49 43.29
CA SER A 146 -0.15 5.42 44.36
C SER A 146 -1.63 5.76 44.28
N THR A 147 -2.45 4.78 44.65
CA THR A 147 -3.81 4.95 45.20
C THR A 147 -4.28 3.59 45.71
N GLN A 148 -3.51 3.00 46.63
CA GLN A 148 -4.05 2.04 47.58
C GLN A 148 -4.30 2.83 48.87
N ASP A 149 -5.52 3.33 49.02
CA ASP A 149 -6.18 3.53 50.31
C ASP A 149 -7.54 4.19 50.06
N SER A 150 -8.55 3.38 49.68
CA SER A 150 -9.99 3.63 49.92
C SER A 150 -10.90 2.78 49.00
N ALA A 151 -10.84 1.45 49.09
CA ALA A 151 -11.96 0.59 48.65
C ALA A 151 -11.87 -0.82 49.24
N ASN A 152 -11.56 -0.96 50.53
CA ASN A 152 -11.71 -2.23 51.24
C ASN A 152 -13.10 -2.29 51.89
N LYS A 153 -14.12 -2.65 51.10
CA LYS A 153 -15.43 -3.07 51.60
C LYS A 153 -15.90 -4.29 50.81
N ARG A 154 -15.53 -5.45 51.36
CA ARG A 154 -16.19 -6.77 51.32
C ARG A 154 -17.11 -7.06 50.13
N ASP A 155 -16.72 -8.08 49.36
CA ASP A 155 -17.64 -9.18 49.05
C ASP A 155 -16.92 -10.52 49.21
N ALA A 156 -17.10 -11.13 50.37
CA ALA A 156 -16.59 -12.45 50.72
C ALA A 156 -17.68 -13.48 50.37
N ARG A 157 -17.83 -13.83 49.09
CA ARG A 157 -18.66 -14.98 48.67
C ARG A 157 -18.34 -15.61 47.31
N THR A 158 -17.35 -15.13 46.59
CA THR A 158 -16.79 -15.83 45.41
C THR A 158 -15.31 -16.06 45.65
N GLY A 159 -14.95 -17.30 45.95
CA GLY A 159 -13.57 -17.72 46.09
C GLY A 159 -12.87 -17.66 44.75
N ASP A 160 -12.14 -16.58 44.49
CA ASP A 160 -11.17 -16.52 43.40
C ASP A 160 -9.86 -15.91 43.87
N SER A 161 -9.19 -16.64 44.76
CA SER A 161 -7.78 -16.41 45.12
C SER A 161 -6.89 -16.99 44.03
N ASN A 162 -6.81 -16.33 42.87
CA ASN A 162 -5.91 -16.77 41.79
C ASN A 162 -5.40 -15.62 40.91
N LYS A 163 -4.91 -14.52 41.53
CA LYS A 163 -4.02 -13.59 40.81
C LYS A 163 -2.57 -14.10 40.91
N VAL A 164 -2.16 -14.86 39.90
CA VAL A 164 -0.77 -15.33 39.70
C VAL A 164 -0.10 -14.42 38.67
N SER A 165 0.88 -13.62 39.11
CA SER A 165 1.72 -12.83 38.22
C SER A 165 2.77 -13.74 37.56
N GLY A 166 2.73 -13.86 36.23
CA GLY A 166 3.77 -14.53 35.46
C GLY A 166 3.29 -15.09 34.12
N ASN A 167 2.85 -14.22 33.21
CA ASN A 167 2.55 -14.50 31.80
C ASN A 167 1.41 -15.50 31.50
N ASP A 168 0.22 -15.30 32.08
CA ASP A 168 -1.00 -15.80 31.45
C ASP A 168 -1.41 -14.82 30.34
N LEU A 169 -1.31 -15.27 29.08
CA LEU A 169 -2.00 -14.63 27.99
C LEU A 169 -3.49 -14.98 28.17
N ASP A 170 -4.23 -14.15 28.90
CA ASP A 170 -5.63 -14.36 29.23
C ASP A 170 -6.48 -14.15 27.97
N LEU A 171 -6.66 -15.23 27.21
CA LEU A 171 -7.44 -15.23 25.98
C LEU A 171 -8.89 -15.62 26.31
N PRO A 172 -9.90 -14.89 25.80
CA PRO A 172 -11.30 -15.25 25.97
C PRO A 172 -11.60 -16.66 25.44
N GLU A 173 -12.56 -17.36 26.03
CA GLU A 173 -13.02 -18.68 25.53
C GLU A 173 -13.61 -18.57 24.12
N ARG A 174 -14.30 -17.45 23.84
CA ARG A 174 -14.89 -17.15 22.53
C ARG A 174 -14.33 -15.84 22.00
N ILE A 175 -13.50 -15.95 20.98
CA ILE A 175 -12.72 -14.84 20.44
C ILE A 175 -13.46 -14.21 19.25
N ARG A 176 -13.55 -12.89 19.28
CA ARG A 176 -13.80 -12.02 18.13
C ARG A 176 -12.45 -11.44 17.70
N LEU A 177 -12.05 -11.68 16.46
CA LEU A 177 -10.83 -11.13 15.90
C LEU A 177 -11.18 -9.96 14.98
N VAL A 178 -10.61 -8.79 15.19
CA VAL A 178 -10.86 -7.60 14.37
C VAL A 178 -9.56 -7.00 13.86
N LYS A 179 -9.53 -6.61 12.59
CA LYS A 179 -8.39 -5.94 11.96
C LYS A 179 -8.21 -4.53 12.54
N VAL A 180 -6.98 -4.16 12.89
CA VAL A 180 -6.66 -2.85 13.50
C VAL A 180 -5.58 -2.10 12.72
N ALA A 181 -5.56 -0.77 12.90
CA ALA A 181 -4.57 0.14 12.32
C ALA A 181 -3.12 -0.23 12.70
N ASN A 182 -2.16 0.11 11.83
CA ASN A 182 -0.76 -0.24 12.03
C ASN A 182 0.09 0.93 12.53
N GLU A 183 -0.04 1.23 13.82
CA GLU A 183 0.69 2.34 14.46
C GLU A 183 2.22 2.21 14.37
N SER A 184 2.73 0.97 14.33
CA SER A 184 4.17 0.72 14.27
C SER A 184 4.83 1.25 12.99
N THR A 185 4.05 1.53 11.95
CA THR A 185 4.55 2.15 10.71
C THR A 185 4.79 3.65 10.90
N PHE A 186 3.88 4.35 11.58
CA PHE A 186 4.01 5.77 11.94
C PHE A 186 5.18 5.99 12.88
N ASP A 187 5.32 5.16 13.93
CA ASP A 187 6.44 5.28 14.88
C ASP A 187 7.80 5.20 14.16
N ARG A 188 7.93 4.31 13.15
CA ARG A 188 9.15 4.22 12.35
C ARG A 188 9.39 5.46 11.50
N MET A 189 8.34 6.02 10.91
CA MET A 189 8.45 7.23 10.09
C MET A 189 8.82 8.44 10.94
N GLU A 190 8.20 8.64 12.10
CA GLU A 190 8.52 9.72 13.04
C GLU A 190 9.97 9.63 13.54
N VAL A 191 10.42 8.45 13.97
CA VAL A 191 11.82 8.22 14.38
C VAL A 191 12.79 8.47 13.23
N THR A 192 12.41 8.13 12.00
CA THR A 192 13.22 8.38 10.80
C THR A 192 13.32 9.87 10.50
N LEU A 193 12.22 10.60 10.63
CA LEU A 193 12.16 12.04 10.43
C LEU A 193 13.04 12.78 11.45
N ASP A 194 12.99 12.38 12.73
CA ASP A 194 13.84 12.93 13.80
C ASP A 194 15.33 12.67 13.54
N LYS A 195 15.70 11.43 13.16
CA LYS A 195 17.09 11.09 12.80
C LYS A 195 17.58 11.91 11.61
N LEU A 196 16.73 12.08 10.60
CA LEU A 196 17.05 12.84 9.40
C LEU A 196 17.27 14.33 9.72
N ALA A 197 16.37 14.93 10.50
CA ALA A 197 16.49 16.33 10.95
C ALA A 197 17.78 16.56 11.75
N LYS A 198 18.08 15.67 12.70
CA LYS A 198 19.33 15.70 13.47
C LYS A 198 20.56 15.60 12.58
N SER A 199 20.56 14.73 11.57
CA SER A 199 21.68 14.58 10.65
C SER A 199 21.97 15.85 9.82
N LEU A 200 20.93 16.65 9.56
CA LEU A 200 21.01 17.91 8.81
C LEU A 200 21.19 19.15 9.70
N GLY A 201 21.36 18.97 11.01
CA GLY A 201 21.54 20.08 11.96
C GLY A 201 20.26 20.89 12.20
N VAL A 202 19.09 20.28 12.03
CA VAL A 202 17.79 20.92 12.25
C VAL A 202 17.20 20.40 13.56
N PRO A 203 17.12 21.22 14.62
CA PRO A 203 16.45 20.82 15.85
C PRO A 203 14.94 20.88 15.62
N LEU A 204 14.30 19.72 15.53
CA LEU A 204 12.86 19.63 15.74
C LEU A 204 12.62 19.88 17.24
N SER A 205 12.26 21.11 17.60
CA SER A 205 11.83 21.42 18.97
C SER A 205 10.82 20.38 19.42
N SER A 206 11.16 19.64 20.48
CA SER A 206 10.27 18.66 21.09
C SER A 206 8.93 19.33 21.37
N ALA A 207 7.89 18.93 20.65
CA ALA A 207 6.53 19.16 21.11
C ALA A 207 6.45 18.58 22.52
N SER A 208 6.28 19.45 23.51
CA SER A 208 5.86 19.19 24.89
C SER A 208 5.63 17.72 25.22
N ASN A 209 6.60 17.08 25.88
CA ASN A 209 6.28 16.09 26.90
C ASN A 209 5.62 16.88 28.04
N PRO A 210 4.33 16.64 28.40
CA PRO A 210 3.74 17.28 29.57
C PRO A 210 4.22 16.67 30.90
N ASN A 211 5.11 15.68 30.87
CA ASN A 211 5.69 15.09 32.07
C ASN A 211 7.20 15.24 32.02
N GLY A 212 7.68 16.34 32.60
CA GLY A 212 9.05 16.41 33.08
C GLY A 212 9.19 15.45 34.25
N ASP A 213 10.14 14.54 34.17
CA ASP A 213 10.77 14.03 35.38
C ASP A 213 12.26 13.92 35.14
N THR A 214 12.99 14.83 35.80
CA THR A 214 14.43 14.82 35.95
C THR A 214 14.80 13.72 36.94
N SER A 215 15.27 12.59 36.44
CA SER A 215 16.19 11.74 37.20
C SER A 215 17.17 11.06 36.24
N ALA A 216 18.39 11.57 36.29
CA ALA A 216 19.55 10.89 35.75
C ALA A 216 19.85 9.70 36.67
N GLU A 217 19.75 8.48 36.13
CA GLU A 217 20.49 7.34 36.65
C GLU A 217 21.63 7.04 35.67
N GLU A 218 22.81 7.50 36.06
CA GLU A 218 24.09 7.09 35.50
C GLU A 218 24.20 5.57 35.64
N THR A 219 24.21 4.87 34.50
CA THR A 219 24.81 3.54 34.42
C THR A 219 25.97 3.62 33.46
N GLU A 220 27.17 3.48 34.03
CA GLU A 220 28.45 3.44 33.35
C GLU A 220 28.43 2.42 32.20
N ALA A 221 28.37 2.94 30.97
CA ALA A 221 28.77 2.21 29.78
C ALA A 221 30.13 2.76 29.34
N THR A 222 31.13 1.87 29.41
CA THR A 222 32.49 2.06 28.91
C THR A 222 32.50 2.63 27.48
N PRO A 223 33.49 3.49 27.13
CA PRO A 223 33.52 4.18 25.84
C PRO A 223 33.94 3.21 24.73
N GLN A 224 32.97 2.52 24.14
CA GLN A 224 33.18 1.86 22.86
C GLN A 224 32.79 2.82 21.73
N THR A 225 33.83 3.24 21.02
CA THR A 225 33.81 3.96 19.75
C THR A 225 32.79 3.36 18.78
N SER A 226 31.64 4.01 18.65
CA SER A 226 30.70 3.79 17.55
C SER A 226 30.88 4.92 16.53
N PRO A 227 31.09 4.62 15.23
CA PRO A 227 31.29 5.66 14.23
C PRO A 227 29.94 6.29 13.83
N SER A 228 29.97 7.62 13.67
CA SER A 228 28.96 8.52 13.07
C SER A 228 27.61 8.72 13.80
N SER A 229 27.68 9.33 14.98
CA SER A 229 26.65 10.30 15.39
C SER A 229 27.03 11.67 14.78
N GLY A 230 26.27 12.17 13.80
CA GLY A 230 26.10 13.63 13.64
C GLY A 230 26.39 14.33 12.30
N ARG A 231 26.41 13.67 11.13
CA ARG A 231 26.46 14.41 9.84
C ARG A 231 25.70 13.73 8.71
N ALA A 232 24.91 14.50 7.96
CA ALA A 232 24.20 14.05 6.76
C ALA A 232 25.18 13.63 5.65
N THR A 233 24.89 12.49 5.02
CA THR A 233 25.72 11.95 3.94
C THR A 233 25.65 12.78 2.67
N ALA A 234 26.62 12.64 1.75
CA ALA A 234 26.57 13.30 0.44
C ALA A 234 25.28 12.98 -0.35
N LEU A 235 24.79 11.74 -0.25
CA LEU A 235 23.49 11.32 -0.76
C LEU A 235 22.35 12.12 -0.14
N THR A 236 22.32 12.22 1.20
CA THR A 236 21.27 12.94 1.94
C THR A 236 21.25 14.41 1.55
N ARG A 237 22.43 15.04 1.48
CA ARG A 237 22.59 16.43 1.05
C ARG A 237 22.07 16.65 -0.37
N SER A 238 22.37 15.71 -1.28
CA SER A 238 21.89 15.79 -2.66
C SER A 238 20.38 15.63 -2.77
N LEU A 239 19.75 14.75 -1.99
CA LEU A 239 18.30 14.61 -1.97
C LEU A 239 17.55 15.85 -1.44
N PHE A 240 18.22 16.73 -0.69
CA PHE A 240 17.68 18.01 -0.23
C PHE A 240 18.07 19.22 -1.11
N GLY A 241 18.87 19.03 -2.17
CA GLY A 241 19.35 20.13 -3.01
C GLY A 241 20.52 20.92 -2.42
N LEU A 242 21.17 20.41 -1.36
CA LEU A 242 22.35 21.05 -0.76
C LEU A 242 23.63 20.80 -1.57
N THR A 243 23.65 19.75 -2.39
CA THR A 243 24.72 19.38 -3.31
C THR A 243 24.09 18.87 -4.61
N THR A 244 24.67 19.20 -5.76
CA THR A 244 24.14 18.72 -7.05
C THR A 244 24.73 17.32 -7.33
N PRO A 245 23.93 16.31 -7.73
CA PRO A 245 24.46 15.03 -8.18
C PRO A 245 25.17 15.19 -9.53
N GLU A 246 26.20 14.37 -9.76
CA GLU A 246 26.95 14.33 -11.02
C GLU A 246 26.92 12.93 -11.65
N TRP A 247 27.18 12.89 -12.96
CA TRP A 247 27.25 11.66 -13.75
C TRP A 247 28.63 11.55 -14.38
N HIS A 248 29.27 10.42 -14.17
CA HIS A 248 30.57 10.11 -14.74
C HIS A 248 30.46 9.22 -15.97
N THR A 249 31.50 9.20 -16.81
CA THR A 249 31.51 8.29 -17.96
C THR A 249 31.74 6.87 -17.47
N THR A 250 30.67 6.07 -17.43
CA THR A 250 30.70 4.69 -16.93
C THR A 250 30.09 3.76 -17.98
N ASN A 251 30.86 2.77 -18.43
CA ASN A 251 30.34 1.68 -19.24
C ASN A 251 29.73 0.60 -18.36
N LEU A 252 28.93 -0.30 -18.95
CA LEU A 252 28.45 -1.48 -18.24
C LEU A 252 29.66 -2.31 -17.76
N PRO A 253 29.76 -2.64 -16.46
CA PRO A 253 30.90 -3.37 -15.91
C PRO A 253 31.09 -4.75 -16.55
N LEU A 254 29.98 -5.42 -16.84
CA LEU A 254 29.93 -6.71 -17.50
C LEU A 254 29.00 -6.63 -18.71
N LYS A 255 29.07 -7.66 -19.57
CA LYS A 255 28.03 -7.84 -20.58
C LYS A 255 26.68 -8.02 -19.87
N PRO A 256 25.57 -7.54 -20.46
CA PRO A 256 24.24 -7.81 -19.91
C PRO A 256 24.04 -9.30 -19.69
N PHE A 257 23.50 -9.69 -18.55
CA PHE A 257 23.12 -11.08 -18.29
C PHE A 257 21.90 -11.43 -19.12
N ASN A 258 20.88 -10.57 -19.06
CA ASN A 258 19.75 -10.67 -19.98
C ASN A 258 20.09 -10.05 -21.36
N GLN A 259 20.21 -10.90 -22.39
CA GLN A 259 20.49 -10.47 -23.77
C GLN A 259 19.29 -9.78 -24.45
N ASP A 260 18.07 -9.97 -23.91
CA ASP A 260 16.84 -9.42 -24.49
C ASP A 260 16.54 -7.99 -24.03
N LEU A 261 17.46 -7.36 -23.28
CA LEU A 261 17.29 -5.98 -22.84
C LEU A 261 17.38 -5.02 -24.01
N ASN A 262 16.38 -4.15 -24.12
CA ASN A 262 16.39 -3.10 -25.13
C ASN A 262 17.31 -1.94 -24.75
N GLN A 263 17.63 -1.10 -25.73
CA GLN A 263 18.56 0.01 -25.56
C GLN A 263 18.15 0.99 -24.45
N THR A 264 16.86 1.29 -24.27
CA THR A 264 16.40 2.23 -23.23
C THR A 264 16.60 1.70 -21.82
N GLN A 265 16.49 0.37 -21.65
CA GLN A 265 16.78 -0.30 -20.38
C GLN A 265 18.29 -0.30 -20.11
N LEU A 266 19.11 -0.61 -21.11
CA LEU A 266 20.57 -0.57 -20.98
C LEU A 266 21.09 0.83 -20.66
N ASP A 267 20.51 1.87 -21.30
CA ASP A 267 20.87 3.26 -21.03
C ASP A 267 20.44 3.69 -19.63
N ALA A 268 19.27 3.25 -19.14
CA ALA A 268 18.87 3.49 -17.76
C ALA A 268 19.82 2.85 -16.74
N ILE A 269 20.32 1.63 -17.02
CA ILE A 269 21.31 0.94 -16.17
C ILE A 269 22.64 1.70 -16.17
N ARG A 270 23.15 2.06 -17.35
CA ARG A 270 24.39 2.86 -17.48
C ARG A 270 24.26 4.17 -16.71
N TYR A 271 23.15 4.88 -16.93
CA TYR A 271 22.85 6.14 -16.27
C TYR A 271 22.83 6.01 -14.74
N ALA A 272 22.22 4.94 -14.23
CA ALA A 272 22.19 4.67 -12.81
C ALA A 272 23.58 4.35 -12.22
N LEU A 273 24.41 3.58 -12.93
CA LEU A 273 25.78 3.24 -12.52
C LEU A 273 26.73 4.44 -12.57
N SER A 274 26.49 5.39 -13.49
CA SER A 274 27.28 6.61 -13.62
C SER A 274 26.99 7.68 -12.56
N ALA A 275 25.89 7.59 -11.81
CA ALA A 275 25.50 8.61 -10.85
C ALA A 275 26.32 8.50 -9.54
N ASP A 276 26.81 9.63 -9.03
CA ASP A 276 27.57 9.65 -7.77
C ASP A 276 26.72 9.44 -6.52
N HIS A 277 25.49 9.94 -6.55
CA HIS A 277 24.61 9.91 -5.39
C HIS A 277 23.31 9.18 -5.70
N PHE A 278 22.52 9.68 -6.64
CA PHE A 278 21.24 9.05 -6.96
C PHE A 278 20.78 9.29 -8.39
N SER A 279 19.94 8.39 -8.87
CA SER A 279 19.26 8.48 -10.16
C SER A 279 17.82 7.97 -10.06
N LEU A 280 16.97 8.38 -11.01
CA LEU A 280 15.60 7.90 -11.11
C LEU A 280 15.42 7.02 -12.36
N ILE A 281 14.80 5.86 -12.20
CA ILE A 281 14.32 5.04 -13.33
C ILE A 281 12.82 5.25 -13.43
N HIS A 282 12.38 5.92 -14.50
CA HIS A 282 10.99 6.11 -14.82
C HIS A 282 10.51 4.97 -15.71
N GLY A 283 9.73 4.06 -15.13
CA GLY A 283 9.25 2.86 -15.80
C GLY A 283 7.72 2.85 -15.95
N PRO A 284 7.19 3.40 -17.06
CA PRO A 284 5.78 3.29 -17.45
C PRO A 284 5.26 1.84 -17.50
N PRO A 285 3.93 1.63 -17.57
CA PRO A 285 3.33 0.29 -17.64
C PRO A 285 3.92 -0.57 -18.76
N GLY A 286 4.24 -1.82 -18.45
CA GLY A 286 4.73 -2.80 -19.44
C GLY A 286 6.17 -2.59 -19.92
N THR A 287 6.92 -1.62 -19.40
CA THR A 287 8.28 -1.28 -19.92
C THR A 287 9.43 -2.14 -19.37
N GLY A 288 9.14 -3.13 -18.53
CA GLY A 288 10.16 -4.01 -17.94
C GLY A 288 11.01 -3.34 -16.86
N LYS A 289 10.41 -2.44 -16.06
CA LYS A 289 11.05 -1.77 -14.91
C LYS A 289 11.76 -2.77 -13.98
N THR A 290 11.04 -3.81 -13.54
CA THR A 290 11.61 -4.83 -12.65
C THR A 290 12.75 -5.62 -13.32
N THR A 291 12.64 -5.93 -14.63
CA THR A 291 13.72 -6.57 -15.40
C THR A 291 14.98 -5.69 -15.42
N THR A 292 14.81 -4.39 -15.61
CA THR A 292 15.90 -3.39 -15.60
C THR A 292 16.59 -3.31 -14.24
N ILE A 293 15.80 -3.32 -13.15
CA ILE A 293 16.32 -3.30 -11.78
C ILE A 293 17.11 -4.58 -11.46
N VAL A 294 16.60 -5.75 -11.88
CA VAL A 294 17.27 -7.04 -11.67
C VAL A 294 18.61 -7.08 -12.37
N GLU A 295 18.68 -6.64 -13.63
CA GLU A 295 19.95 -6.53 -14.36
C GLU A 295 20.91 -5.56 -13.64
N LEU A 296 20.43 -4.40 -13.21
CA LEU A 296 21.25 -3.44 -12.45
C LEU A 296 21.85 -4.09 -11.19
N ILE A 297 21.06 -4.83 -10.41
CA ILE A 297 21.53 -5.55 -9.22
C ILE A 297 22.61 -6.57 -9.60
N MET A 298 22.39 -7.32 -10.69
CA MET A 298 23.37 -8.29 -11.18
C MET A 298 24.67 -7.61 -11.62
N GLN A 299 24.61 -6.49 -12.34
CA GLN A 299 25.78 -5.70 -12.71
C GLN A 299 26.55 -5.24 -11.47
N ILE A 300 25.87 -4.70 -10.46
CA ILE A 300 26.50 -4.24 -9.20
C ILE A 300 27.20 -5.39 -8.48
N VAL A 301 26.47 -6.46 -8.18
CA VAL A 301 26.95 -7.56 -7.33
C VAL A 301 28.01 -8.40 -8.06
N ALA A 302 27.78 -8.71 -9.33
CA ALA A 302 28.71 -9.52 -10.10
C ALA A 302 30.00 -8.78 -10.44
N SER A 303 30.04 -7.45 -10.49
CA SER A 303 31.28 -6.69 -10.72
C SER A 303 31.88 -6.09 -9.45
N ASN A 304 31.23 -6.26 -8.29
CA ASN A 304 31.60 -5.61 -7.03
C ASN A 304 31.61 -4.07 -7.12
N PHE A 305 30.74 -3.50 -7.97
CA PHE A 305 30.77 -2.08 -8.32
C PHE A 305 30.28 -1.19 -7.18
N GLY A 306 31.12 -0.24 -6.77
CA GLY A 306 30.79 0.70 -5.71
C GLY A 306 30.97 0.17 -4.29
N ALA A 307 31.69 -0.94 -4.11
CA ALA A 307 32.09 -1.43 -2.78
C ALA A 307 32.90 -0.38 -1.98
N ALA A 308 32.82 -0.46 -0.65
CA ALA A 308 33.49 0.48 0.27
C ALA A 308 34.99 0.48 0.17
N ASP A 309 35.58 -0.71 0.21
CA ASP A 309 37.00 -0.90 0.25
C ASP A 309 37.39 -1.91 -0.82
N THR A 310 38.62 -1.79 -1.32
CA THR A 310 39.20 -2.79 -2.22
C THR A 310 39.27 -4.14 -1.49
N GLY A 311 38.48 -5.11 -1.97
CA GLY A 311 38.46 -6.48 -1.45
C GLY A 311 37.28 -6.83 -0.56
N THR A 312 36.42 -5.88 -0.17
CA THR A 312 35.16 -6.19 0.51
C THR A 312 34.03 -6.37 -0.52
N PRO A 313 33.08 -7.30 -0.29
CA PRO A 313 31.93 -7.44 -1.17
C PRO A 313 30.95 -6.28 -1.01
N VAL A 314 30.42 -5.81 -2.15
CA VAL A 314 29.37 -4.80 -2.22
C VAL A 314 28.09 -5.30 -1.55
N ARG A 315 27.45 -4.42 -0.78
CA ARG A 315 26.23 -4.67 -0.03
C ARG A 315 25.10 -3.85 -0.62
N VAL A 316 24.04 -4.54 -1.07
CA VAL A 316 22.89 -3.95 -1.74
C VAL A 316 21.64 -4.16 -0.89
N LEU A 317 20.97 -3.07 -0.52
CA LEU A 317 19.65 -3.08 0.08
C LEU A 317 18.60 -2.79 -1.00
N VAL A 318 17.78 -3.77 -1.32
CA VAL A 318 16.67 -3.63 -2.24
C VAL A 318 15.38 -3.50 -1.44
N CYS A 319 14.62 -2.46 -1.73
CA CYS A 319 13.38 -2.14 -1.07
C CYS A 319 12.24 -1.95 -2.07
N GLY A 320 11.02 -2.13 -1.59
CA GLY A 320 9.79 -1.83 -2.31
C GLY A 320 8.73 -1.26 -1.39
N ALA A 321 7.78 -0.52 -1.97
CA ALA A 321 6.62 0.00 -1.26
C ALA A 321 5.71 -1.13 -0.72
N SER A 322 5.62 -2.25 -1.46
CA SER A 322 4.78 -3.41 -1.14
C SER A 322 5.59 -4.71 -1.09
N ASN A 323 5.03 -5.77 -0.48
CA ASN A 323 5.69 -7.09 -0.49
C ASN A 323 5.78 -7.66 -1.90
N LEU A 324 4.72 -7.48 -2.71
CA LEU A 324 4.69 -7.96 -4.09
C LEU A 324 5.81 -7.37 -4.94
N ALA A 325 6.09 -6.07 -4.82
CA ALA A 325 7.19 -5.43 -5.54
C ALA A 325 8.55 -6.07 -5.19
N VAL A 326 8.78 -6.34 -3.90
CA VAL A 326 10.03 -6.95 -3.40
C VAL A 326 10.15 -8.40 -3.87
N ASP A 327 9.06 -9.15 -3.79
CA ASP A 327 9.03 -10.58 -4.13
C ASP A 327 9.19 -10.78 -5.65
N ASN A 328 8.65 -9.89 -6.47
CA ASN A 328 8.85 -9.88 -7.94
C ASN A 328 10.31 -9.67 -8.35
N ILE A 329 11.08 -8.90 -7.57
CA ILE A 329 12.52 -8.75 -7.79
C ILE A 329 13.26 -10.02 -7.33
N LEU A 330 12.91 -10.52 -6.13
CA LEU A 330 13.51 -11.74 -5.58
C LEU A 330 13.34 -12.93 -6.52
N GLU A 331 12.14 -13.14 -7.05
CA GLU A 331 11.81 -14.22 -7.97
C GLU A 331 12.70 -14.19 -9.21
N ARG A 332 12.88 -13.02 -9.82
CA ARG A 332 13.73 -12.88 -11.02
C ARG A 332 15.23 -13.00 -10.69
N LEU A 333 15.66 -12.52 -9.52
CA LEU A 333 17.05 -12.68 -9.07
C LEU A 333 17.40 -14.14 -8.85
N VAL A 334 16.56 -14.89 -8.13
CA VAL A 334 16.84 -16.29 -7.79
C VAL A 334 16.27 -17.30 -8.78
N GLY A 335 15.45 -16.88 -9.74
CA GLY A 335 14.79 -17.75 -10.73
C GLY A 335 15.69 -18.13 -11.91
N SER A 336 16.57 -17.22 -12.34
CA SER A 336 17.46 -17.46 -13.49
C SER A 336 18.61 -18.42 -13.13
N PRO A 337 18.84 -19.50 -13.91
CA PRO A 337 19.99 -20.39 -13.73
C PRO A 337 21.33 -19.65 -13.79
N GLU A 338 21.47 -18.69 -14.71
CA GLU A 338 22.70 -17.91 -14.87
C GLU A 338 23.02 -17.08 -13.62
N HIS A 339 21.99 -16.48 -13.01
CA HIS A 339 22.16 -15.72 -11.76
C HIS A 339 22.58 -16.64 -10.61
N ARG A 340 21.98 -17.85 -10.51
CA ARG A 340 22.35 -18.84 -9.48
C ARG A 340 23.79 -19.27 -9.60
N ASP A 341 24.30 -19.47 -10.81
CA ASP A 341 25.69 -19.86 -11.05
C ASP A 341 26.65 -18.75 -10.62
N VAL A 342 26.32 -17.49 -10.92
CA VAL A 342 27.08 -16.33 -10.43
C VAL A 342 27.07 -16.28 -8.91
N PHE A 343 25.90 -16.44 -8.29
CA PHE A 343 25.76 -16.40 -6.84
C PHE A 343 26.57 -17.50 -6.16
N LYS A 344 26.54 -18.72 -6.70
CA LYS A 344 27.32 -19.85 -6.18
C LYS A 344 28.82 -19.64 -6.36
N LYS A 345 29.26 -19.19 -7.55
CA LYS A 345 30.69 -18.98 -7.86
C LYS A 345 31.31 -17.86 -7.04
N LYS A 346 30.55 -16.80 -6.76
CA LYS A 346 31.03 -15.61 -6.02
C LYS A 346 30.64 -15.60 -4.53
N GLY A 347 29.89 -16.60 -4.06
CA GLY A 347 29.42 -16.64 -2.67
C GLY A 347 28.43 -15.52 -2.33
N VAL A 348 27.57 -15.14 -3.27
CA VAL A 348 26.57 -14.07 -3.08
C VAL A 348 25.41 -14.60 -2.25
N GLY A 349 25.28 -14.14 -1.00
CA GLY A 349 24.10 -14.39 -0.18
C GLY A 349 22.95 -13.44 -0.56
N VAL A 350 21.75 -13.99 -0.78
CA VAL A 350 20.51 -13.24 -1.00
C VAL A 350 19.53 -13.57 0.12
N THR A 351 19.01 -12.54 0.81
CA THR A 351 18.12 -12.73 1.96
C THR A 351 16.94 -11.78 1.91
N ARG A 352 15.72 -12.34 1.99
CA ARG A 352 14.45 -11.61 2.07
C ARG A 352 14.01 -11.46 3.52
N ILE A 353 13.98 -10.23 4.02
CA ILE A 353 13.51 -9.89 5.37
C ILE A 353 12.05 -9.48 5.28
N GLY A 354 11.20 -10.22 5.97
CA GLY A 354 9.76 -10.00 6.01
C GLY A 354 9.08 -11.25 6.51
N HIS A 355 7.78 -11.17 6.73
CA HIS A 355 7.02 -12.31 7.20
C HIS A 355 6.96 -13.40 6.12
N PRO A 356 7.39 -14.66 6.36
CA PRO A 356 7.43 -15.70 5.31
C PRO A 356 6.09 -15.98 4.66
N ALA A 357 4.99 -15.89 5.42
CA ALA A 357 3.64 -16.05 4.87
C ALA A 357 3.16 -14.90 3.96
N ARG A 358 3.89 -13.77 3.90
CA ARG A 358 3.66 -12.70 2.91
C ARG A 358 4.45 -12.92 1.62
N VAL A 359 5.33 -13.93 1.61
CA VAL A 359 6.24 -14.22 0.53
C VAL A 359 5.69 -15.41 -0.26
N VAL A 360 5.78 -15.32 -1.58
CA VAL A 360 5.39 -16.40 -2.49
C VAL A 360 6.06 -17.72 -2.09
N ALA A 361 5.32 -18.83 -2.08
CA ALA A 361 5.75 -20.10 -1.51
C ALA A 361 7.11 -20.59 -2.03
N GLN A 362 7.37 -20.43 -3.33
CA GLN A 362 8.63 -20.82 -3.97
C GLN A 362 9.85 -20.02 -3.49
N LEU A 363 9.63 -18.81 -2.95
CA LEU A 363 10.67 -17.91 -2.47
C LEU A 363 10.93 -18.03 -0.96
N GLN A 364 10.14 -18.85 -0.24
CA GLN A 364 10.25 -18.97 1.22
C GLN A 364 11.64 -19.41 1.67
N GLY A 365 12.34 -20.24 0.90
CA GLY A 365 13.72 -20.66 1.21
C GLY A 365 14.73 -19.51 1.24
N SER A 366 14.43 -18.38 0.58
CA SER A 366 15.27 -17.18 0.60
C SER A 366 14.93 -16.21 1.74
N THR A 367 13.92 -16.51 2.55
CA THR A 367 13.53 -15.65 3.68
C THR A 367 14.49 -15.80 4.85
N LEU A 368 14.69 -14.71 5.60
CA LEU A 368 15.55 -14.70 6.79
C LEU A 368 15.15 -15.81 7.77
N ASP A 369 13.85 -15.97 8.04
CA ASP A 369 13.36 -16.99 8.98
C ASP A 369 13.67 -18.42 8.52
N ALA A 370 13.51 -18.70 7.22
CA ALA A 370 13.84 -20.01 6.65
C ALA A 370 15.34 -20.29 6.68
N GLN A 371 16.16 -19.30 6.28
CA GLN A 371 17.62 -19.40 6.29
C GLN A 371 18.16 -19.57 7.71
N CYS A 372 17.61 -18.86 8.70
CA CYS A 372 17.90 -19.08 10.10
C CYS A 372 17.55 -20.52 10.49
N THR A 373 16.34 -20.99 10.20
CA THR A 373 15.88 -22.34 10.61
C THR A 373 16.69 -23.49 9.98
N GLN A 374 17.21 -23.29 8.77
CA GLN A 374 18.00 -24.27 8.01
C GLN A 374 19.50 -24.20 8.31
N SER A 375 19.98 -23.12 8.94
CA SER A 375 21.39 -22.99 9.31
C SER A 375 21.85 -24.05 10.30
N ALA A 376 23.13 -24.44 10.24
CA ALA A 376 23.71 -25.38 11.18
C ALA A 376 23.68 -24.82 12.62
N GLU A 377 23.85 -23.51 12.75
CA GLU A 377 23.83 -22.76 14.00
C GLU A 377 22.43 -22.74 14.66
N ALA A 378 21.35 -23.01 13.91
CA ALA A 378 20.00 -23.07 14.45
C ALA A 378 19.64 -24.37 15.17
N GLN A 379 20.45 -25.42 15.07
CA GLN A 379 20.21 -26.64 15.84
C GLN A 379 20.16 -26.34 17.34
N LEU A 380 21.07 -25.48 17.81
CA LEU A 380 21.13 -25.00 19.19
C LEU A 380 19.89 -24.19 19.61
N VAL A 381 19.23 -23.51 18.67
CA VAL A 381 18.00 -22.75 18.92
C VAL A 381 16.80 -23.70 19.02
N LYS A 382 16.77 -24.75 18.18
CA LYS A 382 15.74 -25.79 18.21
C LYS A 382 15.75 -26.57 19.52
N ASP A 383 16.93 -26.88 20.04
CA ASP A 383 17.07 -27.62 21.30
C ASP A 383 16.51 -26.84 22.49
N VAL A 384 16.85 -25.54 22.60
CA VAL A 384 16.29 -24.64 23.63
C VAL A 384 14.77 -24.49 23.46
N SER A 385 14.26 -24.42 22.22
CA SER A 385 12.81 -24.34 21.95
C SER A 385 12.07 -25.58 22.45
N LYS A 386 12.62 -26.78 22.20
CA LYS A 386 12.04 -28.05 22.66
C LYS A 386 12.01 -28.15 24.19
N GLU A 387 13.04 -27.65 24.85
CA GLU A 387 13.11 -27.61 26.32
C GLU A 387 12.02 -26.69 26.90
N ILE A 388 11.84 -25.50 26.32
CA ILE A 388 10.75 -24.59 26.71
C ILE A 388 9.38 -25.25 26.49
N GLU A 389 9.16 -25.89 25.34
CA GLU A 389 7.90 -26.58 25.03
C GLU A 389 7.62 -27.73 25.99
N GLY A 390 8.65 -28.49 26.39
CA GLY A 390 8.56 -29.54 27.40
C GLY A 390 8.04 -29.02 28.73
N ILE A 391 8.68 -27.97 29.26
CA ILE A 391 8.29 -27.36 30.54
C ILE A 391 6.89 -26.73 30.44
N MET A 392 6.57 -26.07 29.33
CA MET A 392 5.24 -25.49 29.08
C MET A 392 4.14 -26.56 29.04
N SER A 393 4.42 -27.74 28.49
CA SER A 393 3.47 -28.85 28.48
C SER A 393 3.20 -29.41 29.87
N GLU A 394 4.18 -29.41 30.76
CA GLU A 394 4.02 -29.80 32.17
C GLU A 394 3.20 -28.78 32.97
N LEU A 395 3.21 -27.51 32.54
CA LEU A 395 2.50 -26.41 33.18
C LEU A 395 1.04 -26.25 32.73
N LYS A 396 0.59 -26.94 31.67
CA LYS A 396 -0.80 -26.84 31.16
C LYS A 396 -1.80 -27.34 32.21
N PRO A 397 -2.89 -26.60 32.49
CA PRO A 397 -3.96 -27.09 33.35
C PRO A 397 -4.67 -28.29 32.71
N THR A 398 -4.94 -29.33 33.48
CA THR A 398 -5.78 -30.46 33.06
C THR A 398 -7.20 -29.95 32.78
N PRO A 399 -7.86 -30.35 31.68
CA PRO A 399 -9.21 -29.90 31.36
C PRO A 399 -10.20 -30.22 32.49
N ARG A 400 -10.98 -29.22 32.92
CA ARG A 400 -12.13 -29.38 33.83
C ARG A 400 -13.29 -30.00 33.04
N GLY A 401 -13.22 -31.28 32.71
CA GLY A 401 -14.32 -31.93 31.98
C GLY A 401 -13.93 -33.24 31.32
N GLY A 402 -13.71 -34.27 32.13
CA GLY A 402 -13.48 -35.63 31.64
C GLY A 402 -13.59 -36.62 32.79
N ASN A 403 -14.32 -37.71 32.57
CA ASN A 403 -14.72 -38.69 33.57
C ASN A 403 -13.63 -39.06 34.60
N LYS A 404 -14.06 -39.23 35.86
CA LYS A 404 -13.28 -39.54 37.08
C LYS A 404 -12.41 -40.83 37.04
N SER A 405 -12.17 -41.47 35.89
CA SER A 405 -11.50 -42.78 35.83
C SER A 405 -10.12 -42.80 35.16
N THR A 406 -9.53 -41.67 34.79
CA THR A 406 -8.11 -41.65 34.39
C THR A 406 -7.27 -41.05 35.51
N LYS A 407 -6.32 -41.85 36.02
CA LYS A 407 -5.33 -41.52 37.04
C LYS A 407 -4.44 -40.38 36.51
N GLY A 408 -4.93 -39.15 36.60
CA GLY A 408 -4.30 -37.96 36.03
C GLY A 408 -2.97 -37.65 36.71
N LYS A 409 -1.97 -37.25 35.91
CA LYS A 409 -0.64 -36.83 36.36
C LYS A 409 -0.75 -35.84 37.54
N PRO A 410 0.14 -35.92 38.55
CA PRO A 410 0.08 -35.09 39.74
C PRO A 410 0.13 -33.60 39.38
N LYS A 411 -0.77 -32.83 40.00
CA LYS A 411 -0.87 -31.37 39.84
C LYS A 411 0.41 -30.72 40.38
N VAL A 412 1.14 -29.97 39.55
CA VAL A 412 2.39 -29.31 39.96
C VAL A 412 2.09 -28.33 41.11
N ARG A 413 2.81 -28.48 42.23
CA ARG A 413 2.65 -27.65 43.45
C ARG A 413 3.00 -26.18 43.17
N GLY A 414 2.41 -25.24 43.91
CA GLY A 414 2.59 -23.79 43.65
C GLY A 414 4.04 -23.30 43.66
N SER A 415 4.89 -23.82 44.54
CA SER A 415 6.33 -23.49 44.60
C SER A 415 7.09 -24.03 43.38
N ASP A 416 6.86 -25.30 43.02
CA ASP A 416 7.48 -25.95 41.86
C ASP A 416 7.04 -25.31 40.55
N ARG A 417 5.77 -24.90 40.48
CA ARG A 417 5.21 -24.16 39.33
C ARG A 417 5.94 -22.83 39.14
N LYS A 418 6.22 -22.08 40.22
CA LYS A 418 6.98 -20.82 40.17
C LYS A 418 8.42 -21.06 39.68
N LYS A 419 9.08 -22.11 40.18
CA LYS A 419 10.45 -22.47 39.77
C LYS A 419 10.54 -22.85 38.28
N ARG A 420 9.59 -23.64 37.78
CA ARG A 420 9.50 -23.99 36.34
C ARG A 420 9.24 -22.77 35.46
N TRP A 421 8.47 -21.79 35.94
CA TRP A 421 8.28 -20.52 35.22
C TRP A 421 9.55 -19.65 35.17
N GLU A 422 10.35 -19.66 36.24
CA GLU A 422 11.64 -18.99 36.28
C GLU A 422 12.63 -19.63 35.29
N GLU A 423 12.65 -20.96 35.23
CA GLU A 423 13.42 -21.73 34.25
C GLU A 423 13.00 -21.39 32.81
N VAL A 424 11.69 -21.36 32.51
CA VAL A 424 11.16 -20.91 31.20
C VAL A 424 11.62 -19.48 30.88
N ARG A 425 11.68 -18.58 31.88
CA ARG A 425 12.11 -17.20 31.68
C ARG A 425 13.59 -17.12 31.29
N GLU A 426 14.46 -17.89 31.93
CA GLU A 426 15.88 -17.96 31.60
C GLU A 426 16.11 -18.61 30.22
N LEU A 427 15.46 -19.74 29.93
CA LEU A 427 15.51 -20.37 28.61
C LEU A 427 15.03 -19.42 27.51
N ARG A 428 13.99 -18.62 27.75
CA ARG A 428 13.55 -17.56 26.81
C ARG A 428 14.58 -16.46 26.61
N LYS A 429 15.41 -16.12 27.60
CA LYS A 429 16.52 -15.16 27.43
C LYS A 429 17.62 -15.79 26.59
N GLU A 430 17.98 -17.03 26.87
CA GLU A 430 18.98 -17.76 26.10
C GLU A 430 18.56 -17.96 24.64
N TYR A 431 17.32 -18.39 24.41
CA TYR A 431 16.72 -18.52 23.08
C TYR A 431 16.90 -17.22 22.28
N ARG A 432 16.51 -16.07 22.87
CA ARG A 432 16.66 -14.75 22.22
C ARG A 432 18.12 -14.35 21.96
N ARG A 433 19.07 -14.81 22.78
CA ARG A 433 20.50 -14.57 22.54
C ARG A 433 20.99 -15.37 21.35
N ARG A 434 20.70 -16.68 21.31
CA ARG A 434 21.11 -17.59 20.23
C ARG A 434 20.43 -17.21 18.90
N ASP A 435 19.13 -16.92 18.92
CA ASP A 435 18.34 -16.49 17.74
C ASP A 435 18.92 -15.22 17.10
N ARG A 436 19.34 -14.24 17.92
CA ARG A 436 20.02 -13.03 17.41
C ARG A 436 21.38 -13.33 16.79
N GLN A 437 22.15 -14.25 17.36
CA GLN A 437 23.45 -14.65 16.81
C GLN A 437 23.30 -15.33 15.45
N VAL A 438 22.36 -16.28 15.32
CA VAL A 438 22.02 -16.93 14.04
C VAL A 438 21.58 -15.90 13.02
N THR A 439 20.65 -15.03 13.40
CA THR A 439 20.14 -13.94 12.54
C THR A 439 21.26 -13.03 12.05
N SER A 440 22.20 -12.65 12.92
CA SER A 440 23.35 -11.83 12.53
C SER A 440 24.23 -12.56 11.52
N SER A 441 24.57 -13.82 11.79
CA SER A 441 25.42 -14.64 10.92
C SER A 441 24.85 -14.77 9.49
N VAL A 442 23.55 -15.02 9.37
CA VAL A 442 22.87 -15.08 8.06
C VAL A 442 22.95 -13.74 7.33
N LEU A 443 22.66 -12.63 8.02
CA LEU A 443 22.68 -11.29 7.42
C LEU A 443 24.10 -10.78 7.12
N ASP A 444 25.13 -11.25 7.82
CA ASP A 444 26.52 -10.89 7.56
C ASP A 444 27.04 -11.57 6.27
N ARG A 445 26.52 -12.76 5.97
CA ARG A 445 26.79 -13.48 4.70
C ARG A 445 25.96 -12.94 3.52
N ALA A 446 24.90 -12.19 3.79
CA ALA A 446 24.03 -11.64 2.75
C ALA A 446 24.65 -10.39 2.09
N GLN A 447 24.88 -10.47 0.77
CA GLN A 447 25.28 -9.33 -0.05
C GLN A 447 24.06 -8.55 -0.55
N VAL A 448 22.97 -9.25 -0.89
CA VAL A 448 21.71 -8.64 -1.31
C VAL A 448 20.65 -8.89 -0.25
N VAL A 449 20.15 -7.82 0.35
CA VAL A 449 19.07 -7.87 1.33
C VAL A 449 17.83 -7.23 0.74
N LEU A 450 16.71 -7.96 0.75
CA LEU A 450 15.43 -7.51 0.23
C LEU A 450 14.42 -7.29 1.37
N ALA A 451 13.79 -6.13 1.43
CA ALA A 451 12.78 -5.82 2.45
C ALA A 451 11.74 -4.82 1.92
N THR A 452 10.60 -4.66 2.59
CA THR A 452 9.78 -3.46 2.34
C THR A 452 10.44 -2.26 3.02
N CYS A 453 10.12 -1.02 2.58
CA CYS A 453 10.68 0.20 3.19
C CYS A 453 10.54 0.21 4.72
N HIS A 454 9.37 -0.17 5.25
CA HIS A 454 9.17 -0.25 6.70
C HIS A 454 9.92 -1.40 7.36
N THR A 455 10.04 -2.55 6.72
CA THR A 455 10.78 -3.71 7.28
C THR A 455 12.28 -3.45 7.30
N ALA A 456 12.80 -2.60 6.41
CA ALA A 456 14.20 -2.16 6.44
C ALA A 456 14.58 -1.43 7.75
N GLY A 457 13.59 -0.83 8.42
CA GLY A 457 13.73 -0.22 9.76
C GLY A 457 13.76 -1.23 10.92
N GLY A 458 13.69 -2.53 10.65
CA GLY A 458 13.71 -3.58 11.66
C GLY A 458 15.01 -3.64 12.45
N LYS A 459 14.94 -4.18 13.68
CA LYS A 459 16.11 -4.32 14.57
C LYS A 459 17.23 -5.15 13.95
N GLN A 460 16.88 -6.10 13.08
CA GLN A 460 17.84 -6.96 12.37
C GLN A 460 18.83 -6.15 11.52
N LEU A 461 18.39 -5.01 10.97
CA LEU A 461 19.19 -4.13 10.12
C LEU A 461 19.67 -2.87 10.84
N ALA A 462 19.50 -2.74 12.15
CA ALA A 462 19.77 -1.51 12.90
C ALA A 462 21.21 -0.98 12.68
N HIS A 463 22.20 -1.87 12.73
CA HIS A 463 23.63 -1.55 12.71
C HIS A 463 24.32 -1.93 11.39
N ARG A 464 23.58 -2.06 10.29
CA ARG A 464 24.11 -2.42 8.98
C ARG A 464 24.03 -1.24 8.02
N GLN A 465 25.12 -1.03 7.29
CA GLN A 465 25.20 -0.07 6.20
C GLN A 465 25.28 -0.79 4.84
N TYR A 466 24.94 -0.06 3.79
CA TYR A 466 24.88 -0.56 2.41
C TYR A 466 25.53 0.43 1.45
N ASP A 467 26.19 -0.11 0.42
CA ASP A 467 26.79 0.64 -0.69
C ASP A 467 25.72 1.13 -1.67
N TRP A 468 24.70 0.31 -1.87
CA TRP A 468 23.59 0.58 -2.77
C TRP A 468 22.27 0.43 -2.05
N VAL A 469 21.39 1.40 -2.24
CA VAL A 469 19.98 1.31 -1.88
C VAL A 469 19.17 1.42 -3.16
N ILE A 470 18.30 0.45 -3.43
CA ILE A 470 17.42 0.46 -4.60
C ILE A 470 15.99 0.39 -4.08
N ILE A 471 15.13 1.32 -4.48
CA ILE A 471 13.72 1.35 -4.07
C ILE A 471 12.84 1.23 -5.31
N ASP A 472 12.18 0.10 -5.48
CA ASP A 472 11.16 -0.12 -6.50
C ASP A 472 9.78 0.38 -6.03
N GLU A 473 8.94 0.76 -6.98
CA GLU A 473 7.66 1.43 -6.75
C GLU A 473 7.76 2.62 -5.78
N ALA A 474 8.84 3.41 -5.88
CA ALA A 474 9.09 4.58 -5.03
C ALA A 474 8.00 5.65 -5.14
N CYS A 475 7.23 5.64 -6.24
CA CYS A 475 6.09 6.53 -6.47
C CYS A 475 4.81 6.12 -5.72
N GLN A 476 4.78 4.91 -5.14
CA GLN A 476 3.67 4.41 -4.30
C GLN A 476 4.02 4.48 -2.80
N ALA A 477 5.23 4.90 -2.44
CA ALA A 477 5.67 5.03 -1.06
C ALA A 477 5.59 6.49 -0.60
N LEU A 478 5.17 6.70 0.64
CA LEU A 478 5.33 7.98 1.33
C LEU A 478 6.81 8.37 1.34
N GLU A 479 7.11 9.66 1.16
CA GLU A 479 8.50 10.13 1.14
C GLU A 479 9.26 9.73 2.42
N VAL A 480 8.65 9.89 3.59
CA VAL A 480 9.27 9.54 4.88
C VAL A 480 9.54 8.03 4.97
N ALA A 481 8.72 7.19 4.34
CA ALA A 481 8.95 5.75 4.30
C ALA A 481 10.19 5.39 3.47
N CYS A 482 10.44 6.07 2.34
CA CYS A 482 11.66 5.89 1.54
C CYS A 482 12.93 6.27 2.32
N TRP A 483 12.85 7.22 3.26
CA TRP A 483 13.99 7.59 4.08
C TRP A 483 14.46 6.48 5.04
N ILE A 484 13.58 5.53 5.41
CA ILE A 484 13.92 4.41 6.30
C ILE A 484 15.10 3.58 5.75
N PRO A 485 15.04 3.05 4.51
CA PRO A 485 16.19 2.38 3.89
C PRO A 485 17.29 3.33 3.43
N ILE A 486 16.99 4.58 3.03
CA ILE A 486 18.03 5.53 2.56
C ILE A 486 19.02 5.87 3.69
N LEU A 487 18.55 6.01 4.94
CA LEU A 487 19.43 6.22 6.10
C LEU A 487 20.32 5.01 6.42
N LYS A 488 20.20 3.89 5.70
CA LYS A 488 21.12 2.74 5.77
C LYS A 488 22.24 2.83 4.74
N ALA A 489 22.20 3.78 3.80
CA ALA A 489 23.31 4.05 2.90
C ALA A 489 24.50 4.60 3.70
N ARG A 490 25.70 4.08 3.46
CA ARG A 490 26.93 4.65 4.01
C ARG A 490 27.31 5.96 3.32
N GLU A 491 28.35 6.61 3.81
CA GLU A 491 28.99 7.71 3.08
C GLU A 491 29.57 7.22 1.75
N GLY A 492 29.29 7.96 0.67
CA GLY A 492 29.59 7.53 -0.70
C GLY A 492 28.66 6.45 -1.27
N GLY A 493 27.62 6.05 -0.53
CA GLY A 493 26.60 5.13 -1.01
C GLY A 493 25.68 5.75 -2.06
N ARG A 494 25.13 4.91 -2.94
CA ARG A 494 24.28 5.30 -4.08
C ARG A 494 22.83 4.86 -3.91
N LEU A 495 21.92 5.62 -4.50
CA LEU A 495 20.48 5.37 -4.48
C LEU A 495 19.89 5.29 -5.89
N VAL A 496 19.04 4.28 -6.13
CA VAL A 496 18.19 4.24 -7.32
C VAL A 496 16.74 4.19 -6.89
N LEU A 497 15.95 5.17 -7.34
CA LEU A 497 14.51 5.17 -7.16
C LEU A 497 13.85 4.80 -8.48
N ALA A 498 13.13 3.68 -8.50
CA ALA A 498 12.38 3.24 -9.67
C ALA A 498 10.88 3.37 -9.40
N GLY A 499 10.14 3.83 -10.40
CA GLY A 499 8.69 3.97 -10.28
C GLY A 499 8.07 4.70 -11.45
N ASP A 500 6.77 4.98 -11.31
CA ASP A 500 6.00 5.79 -12.26
C ASP A 500 5.15 6.81 -11.51
N HIS A 501 5.56 8.08 -11.58
CA HIS A 501 4.86 9.20 -10.96
C HIS A 501 3.53 9.57 -11.64
N LEU A 502 3.23 9.01 -12.82
CA LEU A 502 1.98 9.17 -13.56
C LEU A 502 0.98 8.04 -13.28
N GLN A 503 1.34 7.08 -12.43
CA GLN A 503 0.43 6.11 -11.81
C GLN A 503 0.07 6.53 -10.37
N LEU A 504 -0.69 5.69 -9.67
CA LEU A 504 -1.21 5.98 -8.34
C LEU A 504 -0.12 6.47 -7.34
N PRO A 505 -0.36 7.59 -6.63
CA PRO A 505 0.46 8.00 -5.49
C PRO A 505 0.24 7.06 -4.29
N PRO A 506 1.02 7.20 -3.19
CA PRO A 506 0.66 6.54 -1.93
C PRO A 506 -0.75 6.94 -1.49
N THR A 507 -1.51 5.98 -0.98
CA THR A 507 -2.84 6.24 -0.42
C THR A 507 -2.72 7.03 0.88
N VAL A 508 -3.40 8.17 0.94
CA VAL A 508 -3.47 9.07 2.10
C VAL A 508 -4.94 9.25 2.47
N LYS A 509 -5.29 9.03 3.74
CA LYS A 509 -6.67 9.13 4.23
C LYS A 509 -7.04 10.53 4.66
N SER A 510 -6.09 11.25 5.25
CA SER A 510 -6.26 12.62 5.67
C SER A 510 -6.46 13.52 4.46
N THR A 511 -7.68 13.98 4.26
CA THR A 511 -7.92 15.10 3.33
C THR A 511 -7.38 16.35 3.99
N VAL A 512 -6.44 17.05 3.35
CA VAL A 512 -6.08 18.40 3.76
C VAL A 512 -7.30 19.29 3.51
N THR A 513 -8.15 19.44 4.51
CA THR A 513 -9.24 20.41 4.45
C THR A 513 -8.57 21.77 4.46
N LEU A 514 -8.45 22.40 3.29
CA LEU A 514 -8.29 23.84 3.21
C LEU A 514 -9.47 24.43 3.97
N ARG A 515 -9.23 24.82 5.22
CA ARG A 515 -10.22 25.52 6.03
C ARG A 515 -10.57 26.79 5.27
N LYS A 516 -11.69 26.78 4.54
CA LYS A 516 -12.43 28.00 4.25
C LYS A 516 -12.75 28.62 5.60
N THR A 517 -11.92 29.54 6.05
CA THR A 517 -12.26 30.46 7.13
C THR A 517 -13.47 31.23 6.64
N ARG A 518 -14.69 30.75 6.96
CA ARG A 518 -15.88 31.59 7.01
C ARG A 518 -15.56 32.67 8.04
N ARG A 519 -15.01 33.80 7.57
CA ARG A 519 -15.12 35.08 8.27
C ARG A 519 -16.62 35.36 8.34
N GLN A 520 -17.26 34.92 9.43
CA GLN A 520 -18.50 35.53 9.89
C GLN A 520 -18.14 36.98 10.22
N GLY A 521 -18.29 37.85 9.22
CA GLY A 521 -18.35 39.29 9.45
C GLY A 521 -19.58 39.56 10.29
N THR A 522 -19.41 39.68 11.60
CA THR A 522 -20.37 40.34 12.49
C THR A 522 -20.47 41.81 12.09
N LEU A 523 -21.30 42.11 11.10
CA LEU A 523 -21.85 43.45 10.93
C LEU A 523 -22.94 43.64 12.00
N LYS A 524 -22.54 44.28 13.10
CA LYS A 524 -23.46 44.91 14.04
C LYS A 524 -24.27 45.96 13.28
N VAL A 525 -25.55 45.68 13.05
CA VAL A 525 -26.56 46.73 12.84
C VAL A 525 -27.48 46.73 14.05
N LYS A 526 -27.37 47.78 14.87
CA LYS A 526 -28.35 48.16 15.89
C LYS A 526 -29.65 48.54 15.17
N ALA A 527 -30.76 47.91 15.52
CA ALA A 527 -32.07 48.56 15.47
C ALA A 527 -33.01 47.90 16.49
N ARG A 528 -33.27 48.63 17.59
CA ARG A 528 -34.42 48.39 18.47
C ARG A 528 -35.65 48.93 17.75
N SER A 529 -36.67 48.09 17.55
CA SER A 529 -38.00 48.54 17.17
C SER A 529 -38.88 48.72 18.41
N THR A 530 -39.32 49.95 18.65
CA THR A 530 -40.50 50.28 19.46
C THR A 530 -41.41 51.13 18.60
N GLY A 531 -42.69 50.74 18.53
CA GLY A 531 -43.81 51.68 18.32
C GLY A 531 -44.20 52.03 16.89
N ASP A 532 -45.29 51.39 16.46
CA ASP A 532 -46.55 52.02 16.01
C ASP A 532 -46.63 52.79 14.68
N GLY A 533 -47.80 52.69 14.02
CA GLY A 533 -48.28 53.67 13.05
C GLY A 533 -48.44 53.26 11.58
N SER A 534 -49.55 52.58 11.27
CA SER A 534 -50.49 52.85 10.15
C SER A 534 -50.04 53.21 8.71
N LYS A 535 -50.68 52.46 7.78
CA LYS A 535 -51.31 52.88 6.50
C LYS A 535 -50.50 53.06 5.20
N GLU A 536 -51.11 52.45 4.17
CA GLU A 536 -51.20 52.84 2.75
C GLU A 536 -50.14 52.41 1.71
N LYS A 537 -50.54 51.38 0.93
CA LYS A 537 -50.92 51.39 -0.51
C LYS A 537 -49.93 51.88 -1.60
N VAL A 538 -49.92 51.07 -2.69
CA VAL A 538 -49.72 51.40 -4.14
C VAL A 538 -48.26 51.37 -4.63
N SER A 539 -47.84 50.30 -5.33
CA SER A 539 -47.72 50.12 -6.81
C SER A 539 -46.66 51.05 -7.46
N THR A 540 -45.63 50.58 -8.16
CA THR A 540 -45.55 50.12 -9.57
C THR A 540 -44.03 49.90 -9.83
N LYS A 541 -43.57 48.76 -10.36
CA LYS A 541 -43.36 48.39 -11.78
C LYS A 541 -42.28 49.17 -12.56
N ASN A 542 -41.50 48.38 -13.34
CA ASN A 542 -40.62 48.72 -14.48
C ASN A 542 -39.23 49.28 -14.11
N ASP A 543 -38.16 49.15 -14.90
CA ASP A 543 -37.71 48.29 -16.00
C ASP A 543 -36.21 48.67 -16.13
N ALA A 544 -35.27 47.72 -16.16
CA ALA A 544 -34.59 47.21 -17.36
C ALA A 544 -33.47 48.11 -17.94
N THR A 545 -32.47 47.42 -18.48
CA THR A 545 -31.39 47.86 -19.41
C THR A 545 -30.14 48.49 -18.79
N VAL A 546 -28.88 48.01 -18.91
CA VAL A 546 -28.04 47.27 -19.90
C VAL A 546 -26.88 48.22 -20.33
N LEU A 547 -25.70 47.63 -20.58
CA LEU A 547 -24.45 48.18 -21.17
C LEU A 547 -23.56 49.04 -20.25
N SER A 548 -22.23 49.10 -20.36
CA SER A 548 -21.12 48.29 -20.95
C SER A 548 -19.87 49.19 -20.87
N ASN A 549 -18.68 48.60 -20.93
CA ASN A 549 -17.36 49.19 -21.29
C ASN A 549 -16.68 50.04 -20.19
N ALA A 550 -15.48 49.73 -19.69
CA ALA A 550 -14.15 49.47 -20.26
C ALA A 550 -13.24 50.72 -20.21
N THR A 551 -11.94 50.47 -19.90
CA THR A 551 -10.73 51.33 -20.07
C THR A 551 -10.67 52.61 -19.19
N GLU A 552 -9.57 53.09 -18.62
CA GLU A 552 -8.13 52.82 -18.69
C GLU A 552 -7.41 53.62 -17.55
N SER A 553 -6.22 53.16 -17.16
CA SER A 553 -5.04 53.86 -16.58
C SER A 553 -5.15 55.14 -15.73
N ASN A 554 -4.47 55.14 -14.57
CA ASN A 554 -3.46 56.16 -14.26
C ASN A 554 -2.49 55.72 -13.15
N GLU A 555 -1.21 55.99 -13.38
CA GLU A 555 -0.09 55.85 -12.46
C GLU A 555 -0.09 56.96 -11.40
N ASP A 556 0.32 56.65 -10.17
CA ASP A 556 1.24 57.54 -9.44
C ASP A 556 1.99 56.83 -8.29
N LYS A 557 3.27 57.22 -8.13
CA LYS A 557 4.25 56.69 -7.18
C LYS A 557 4.20 57.44 -5.84
N THR A 558 4.32 56.74 -4.70
CA THR A 558 5.12 57.18 -3.53
C THR A 558 5.35 56.05 -2.49
N THR A 559 6.63 55.70 -2.30
CA THR A 559 7.41 55.41 -1.06
C THR A 559 6.78 54.79 0.21
N TYR A 560 7.27 53.57 0.54
CA TYR A 560 7.57 52.91 1.84
C TYR A 560 6.71 53.21 3.10
N SER A 561 6.01 52.20 3.64
CA SER A 561 6.47 51.27 4.71
C SER A 561 5.38 50.24 5.10
N ASP A 562 5.83 49.12 5.67
CA ASP A 562 5.10 48.15 6.49
C ASP A 562 4.21 47.07 5.83
N VAL A 563 4.81 45.87 5.77
CA VAL A 563 4.29 44.57 6.22
C VAL A 563 2.77 44.47 6.40
N GLU A 564 2.09 43.78 5.50
CA GLU A 564 1.10 42.75 5.85
C GLU A 564 0.69 41.86 4.67
N GLU A 565 0.27 40.66 5.06
CA GLU A 565 -0.15 39.51 4.27
C GLU A 565 -1.26 39.82 3.25
N SER A 566 -1.05 39.44 1.99
CA SER A 566 -2.14 38.97 1.11
C SER A 566 -1.56 38.35 -0.16
N ASP A 567 -1.69 37.02 -0.29
CA ASP A 567 -1.81 36.29 -1.56
C ASP A 567 -1.96 34.79 -1.25
N THR A 568 -3.07 34.43 -0.59
CA THR A 568 -3.42 33.02 -0.33
C THR A 568 -4.62 32.50 -1.11
N ASP A 569 -5.28 33.32 -1.92
CA ASP A 569 -6.46 32.89 -2.67
C ASP A 569 -6.24 33.01 -4.19
N GLN A 570 -5.27 32.25 -4.72
CA GLN A 570 -5.19 31.90 -6.17
C GLN A 570 -4.15 30.82 -6.52
N VAL A 571 -3.84 29.86 -5.61
CA VAL A 571 -2.72 28.91 -5.82
C VAL A 571 -3.07 27.42 -5.62
N ASP A 572 -4.36 27.08 -5.55
CA ASP A 572 -4.85 25.68 -5.54
C ASP A 572 -4.80 25.01 -6.93
N SER A 573 -4.43 25.75 -7.98
CA SER A 573 -4.44 25.30 -9.38
C SER A 573 -3.08 24.93 -9.98
N LYS A 574 -2.00 24.85 -9.18
CA LYS A 574 -0.62 24.64 -9.73
C LYS A 574 0.10 23.35 -9.31
N PHE A 575 -0.61 22.31 -8.89
CA PHE A 575 0.00 20.99 -8.68
C PHE A 575 -0.65 19.83 -9.46
N SER A 576 -1.88 19.98 -9.95
CA SER A 576 -2.50 19.00 -10.88
C SER A 576 -2.04 19.20 -12.34
N ASN A 577 -1.64 20.43 -12.70
CA ASN A 577 -1.05 20.79 -13.97
C ASN A 577 0.45 21.09 -13.83
N VAL A 578 1.26 20.04 -13.78
CA VAL A 578 2.64 20.14 -14.26
C VAL A 578 2.62 19.77 -15.74
N SER A 579 2.17 20.71 -16.58
CA SER A 579 2.81 20.83 -17.89
C SER A 579 4.17 21.47 -17.63
N LEU A 580 5.23 20.88 -18.16
CA LEU A 580 6.64 21.23 -17.88
C LEU A 580 7.07 22.63 -18.37
N PHE A 581 6.14 23.54 -18.69
CA PHE A 581 6.40 24.76 -19.47
C PHE A 581 5.94 26.09 -18.84
N SER A 582 5.71 26.20 -17.53
CA SER A 582 5.66 27.53 -16.90
C SER A 582 6.61 27.63 -15.70
N SER A 583 7.71 28.38 -15.90
CA SER A 583 8.76 28.81 -14.97
C SER A 583 9.18 27.81 -13.86
N PRO A 584 10.27 27.06 -14.04
CA PRO A 584 10.60 25.89 -13.23
C PRO A 584 11.15 26.25 -11.85
N THR A 585 10.54 25.69 -10.80
CA THR A 585 10.90 25.97 -9.41
C THR A 585 12.14 25.16 -8.99
N THR A 586 13.28 25.81 -8.83
CA THR A 586 14.59 25.22 -8.48
C THR A 586 14.85 25.12 -6.97
N ARG A 587 13.85 25.28 -6.10
CA ARG A 587 14.04 25.29 -4.64
C ARG A 587 13.27 24.17 -3.95
N LEU A 588 13.81 23.68 -2.83
CA LEU A 588 13.09 22.78 -1.94
C LEU A 588 11.79 23.46 -1.48
N ARG A 589 10.68 22.72 -1.48
CA ARG A 589 9.40 23.21 -0.96
C ARG A 589 8.85 22.21 0.08
N PRO A 590 8.26 22.69 1.17
CA PRO A 590 7.45 21.85 2.03
C PRO A 590 6.35 21.17 1.22
N PRO A 591 6.05 19.88 1.46
CA PRO A 591 4.98 19.18 0.76
C PRO A 591 3.62 19.83 1.10
N ARG A 592 2.70 19.85 0.14
CA ARG A 592 1.31 20.24 0.40
C ARG A 592 0.46 19.06 0.92
N SER A 593 0.87 17.85 0.56
CA SER A 593 0.20 16.59 0.89
C SER A 593 1.24 15.47 1.01
N LEU A 594 0.92 14.43 1.77
CA LEU A 594 1.69 13.19 1.88
C LEU A 594 1.76 12.40 0.56
N GLU A 595 0.92 12.72 -0.42
CA GLU A 595 0.97 12.15 -1.78
C GLU A 595 2.24 12.55 -2.55
N THR A 596 2.92 13.63 -2.13
CA THR A 596 4.19 14.04 -2.75
C THR A 596 5.28 13.03 -2.42
N THR A 597 5.63 12.19 -3.39
CA THR A 597 6.69 11.18 -3.23
C THR A 597 8.07 11.77 -3.37
N LEU A 598 9.08 11.07 -2.81
CA LEU A 598 10.49 11.42 -2.98
C LEU A 598 10.88 11.50 -4.47
N PHE A 599 10.36 10.58 -5.29
CA PHE A 599 10.57 10.56 -6.73
C PHE A 599 10.05 11.85 -7.39
N SER A 600 8.79 12.23 -7.11
CA SER A 600 8.17 13.43 -7.67
C SER A 600 8.87 14.70 -7.19
N ARG A 601 9.26 14.77 -5.91
CA ARG A 601 10.00 15.91 -5.35
C ARG A 601 11.38 16.06 -6.00
N ALA A 602 12.13 14.96 -6.16
CA ALA A 602 13.43 14.98 -6.82
C ALA A 602 13.31 15.40 -8.29
N LEU A 603 12.29 14.91 -9.00
CA LEU A 603 12.00 15.32 -10.38
C LEU A 603 11.65 16.81 -10.47
N GLY A 604 10.86 17.36 -9.54
CA GLY A 604 10.56 18.79 -9.48
C GLY A 604 11.80 19.64 -9.23
N LEU A 605 12.67 19.19 -8.32
CA LEU A 605 13.88 19.90 -7.89
C LEU A 605 14.97 19.94 -8.99
N TYR A 606 15.25 18.79 -9.61
CA TYR A 606 16.35 18.63 -10.57
C TYR A 606 15.92 18.65 -12.05
N GLY A 607 14.61 18.62 -12.31
CA GLY A 607 14.06 18.56 -13.66
C GLY A 607 14.23 17.20 -14.34
N PRO A 608 13.76 17.04 -15.58
CA PRO A 608 13.65 15.74 -16.24
C PRO A 608 14.98 15.04 -16.52
N ALA A 609 16.12 15.73 -16.49
CA ALA A 609 17.42 15.09 -16.67
C ALA A 609 17.78 14.10 -15.55
N ILE A 610 17.21 14.23 -14.35
CA ILE A 610 17.51 13.30 -13.22
C ILE A 610 16.98 11.88 -13.47
N LYS A 611 16.05 11.71 -14.43
CA LYS A 611 15.40 10.44 -14.73
C LYS A 611 15.81 9.85 -16.07
N SER A 612 15.91 8.53 -16.13
CA SER A 612 15.92 7.75 -17.36
C SER A 612 14.53 7.17 -17.62
N LEU A 613 13.96 7.42 -18.81
CA LEU A 613 12.67 6.88 -19.23
C LEU A 613 12.86 5.56 -19.96
N LEU A 614 12.17 4.51 -19.50
CA LEU A 614 11.98 3.29 -20.28
C LEU A 614 10.84 3.52 -21.26
N SER A 615 11.11 3.49 -22.57
CA SER A 615 10.13 3.93 -23.59
C SER A 615 9.55 2.80 -24.44
N ILE A 616 10.01 1.56 -24.30
CA ILE A 616 9.47 0.41 -25.04
C ILE A 616 8.64 -0.44 -24.08
N GLN A 617 7.35 -0.63 -24.39
CA GLN A 617 6.42 -1.44 -23.59
C GLN A 617 6.10 -2.78 -24.27
N TYR A 618 5.88 -3.82 -23.46
CA TYR A 618 5.73 -5.23 -23.86
C TYR A 618 4.38 -5.83 -23.45
N ARG A 619 3.38 -4.99 -23.13
CA ARG A 619 2.12 -5.41 -22.53
C ARG A 619 0.92 -5.18 -23.45
N MET A 620 0.68 -3.93 -23.81
CA MET A 620 -0.57 -3.46 -24.39
C MET A 620 -0.50 -3.51 -25.92
N ASN A 621 -1.64 -3.81 -26.53
CA ASN A 621 -1.93 -3.45 -27.92
C ASN A 621 -1.69 -1.94 -28.15
N THR A 622 -1.24 -1.56 -29.35
CA THR A 622 -0.91 -0.17 -29.71
C THR A 622 -2.10 0.77 -29.57
N THR A 623 -3.32 0.33 -29.90
CA THR A 623 -4.54 1.12 -29.75
C THR A 623 -4.77 1.45 -28.28
N ILE A 624 -4.77 0.47 -27.38
CA ILE A 624 -4.92 0.67 -25.92
C ILE A 624 -3.82 1.60 -25.37
N MET A 625 -2.57 1.42 -25.83
CA MET A 625 -1.44 2.25 -25.41
C MET A 625 -1.58 3.72 -25.86
N SER A 626 -2.24 3.98 -26.99
CA SER A 626 -2.24 5.29 -27.66
C SER A 626 -2.72 6.43 -26.76
N PHE A 627 -3.81 6.23 -26.00
CA PHE A 627 -4.36 7.26 -25.13
C PHE A 627 -3.46 7.61 -23.95
N PRO A 628 -3.07 6.66 -23.05
CA PRO A 628 -2.12 6.99 -21.99
C PRO A 628 -0.83 7.60 -22.52
N ASN A 629 -0.33 7.09 -23.65
CA ASN A 629 0.91 7.58 -24.26
C ASN A 629 0.81 9.05 -24.65
N LYS A 630 -0.26 9.44 -25.35
CA LYS A 630 -0.51 10.83 -25.77
C LYS A 630 -0.74 11.76 -24.57
N GLU A 631 -1.66 11.39 -23.67
CA GLU A 631 -2.11 12.28 -22.58
C GLU A 631 -1.12 12.39 -21.42
N LEU A 632 -0.36 11.33 -21.11
CA LEU A 632 0.46 11.28 -19.89
C LEU A 632 1.96 11.14 -20.15
N TYR A 633 2.34 10.48 -21.25
CA TYR A 633 3.74 10.16 -21.52
C TYR A 633 4.33 10.92 -22.72
N GLU A 634 3.69 12.02 -23.13
CA GLU A 634 4.15 12.93 -24.20
C GLU A 634 4.45 12.21 -25.53
N ALA A 635 3.68 11.17 -25.84
CA ALA A 635 3.87 10.29 -27.00
C ALA A 635 5.27 9.64 -27.10
N ARG A 636 5.99 9.51 -25.96
CA ARG A 636 7.35 8.94 -25.94
C ARG A 636 7.39 7.42 -25.84
N LEU A 637 6.26 6.75 -25.61
CA LEU A 637 6.19 5.28 -25.54
C LEU A 637 6.02 4.67 -26.92
N SER A 638 6.57 3.47 -27.09
CA SER A 638 6.44 2.63 -28.28
C SER A 638 6.11 1.21 -27.85
N ALA A 639 5.24 0.54 -28.62
CA ALA A 639 4.91 -0.86 -28.41
C ALA A 639 5.96 -1.75 -29.06
N HIS A 640 6.46 -2.75 -28.34
CA HIS A 640 7.32 -3.78 -28.92
C HIS A 640 6.52 -4.66 -29.89
N GLN A 641 7.18 -5.22 -30.92
CA GLN A 641 6.51 -6.05 -31.94
C GLN A 641 5.71 -7.23 -31.35
N SER A 642 6.13 -7.73 -30.17
CA SER A 642 5.46 -8.85 -29.49
C SER A 642 4.11 -8.50 -28.89
N CYS A 643 3.78 -7.22 -28.72
CA CYS A 643 2.51 -6.78 -28.16
C CYS A 643 1.80 -5.73 -29.02
N ALA A 644 2.46 -5.14 -30.01
CA ALA A 644 1.91 -4.02 -30.78
C ALA A 644 0.54 -4.34 -31.42
N ASN A 645 0.38 -5.56 -31.94
CA ASN A 645 -0.81 -5.98 -32.70
C ASN A 645 -1.53 -7.18 -32.06
N ILE A 646 -1.30 -7.46 -30.77
CA ILE A 646 -1.98 -8.59 -30.11
C ILE A 646 -3.48 -8.32 -30.04
N SER A 647 -4.27 -9.33 -30.39
CA SER A 647 -5.74 -9.29 -30.39
C SER A 647 -6.30 -10.50 -29.62
N LEU A 648 -7.57 -10.44 -29.20
CA LEU A 648 -8.21 -11.62 -28.63
C LEU A 648 -8.30 -12.76 -29.64
N SER A 649 -8.46 -12.47 -30.92
CA SER A 649 -8.52 -13.47 -32.00
C SER A 649 -7.28 -14.36 -32.11
N ASP A 650 -6.12 -13.92 -31.59
CA ASP A 650 -4.89 -14.72 -31.58
C ASP A 650 -4.90 -15.85 -30.53
N LEU A 651 -5.89 -15.88 -29.64
CA LEU A 651 -5.92 -16.85 -28.54
C LEU A 651 -6.26 -18.27 -29.06
N PRO A 652 -5.50 -19.30 -28.66
CA PRO A 652 -5.62 -20.65 -29.22
C PRO A 652 -6.93 -21.37 -28.85
N ASN A 653 -7.61 -20.90 -27.80
CA ASN A 653 -8.84 -21.44 -27.23
C ASN A 653 -10.12 -20.84 -27.85
N LEU A 654 -9.99 -19.96 -28.85
CA LEU A 654 -11.14 -19.28 -29.42
C LEU A 654 -11.93 -20.20 -30.36
N SER A 655 -13.22 -20.36 -30.09
CA SER A 655 -14.15 -21.10 -30.95
C SER A 655 -14.60 -20.22 -32.12
N SER A 656 -14.79 -20.74 -33.32
CA SER A 656 -15.42 -19.99 -34.42
C SER A 656 -16.92 -19.83 -34.15
N SER A 657 -17.47 -18.61 -34.20
CA SER A 657 -18.91 -18.37 -33.97
C SER A 657 -19.77 -18.82 -35.15
N VAL A 658 -21.08 -18.88 -34.94
CA VAL A 658 -22.11 -18.86 -36.01
C VAL A 658 -22.64 -17.44 -36.24
N ALA A 659 -22.27 -16.49 -35.36
CA ALA A 659 -22.53 -15.06 -35.53
C ALA A 659 -21.80 -14.51 -36.77
N GLY A 660 -22.32 -13.42 -37.35
CA GLY A 660 -21.72 -12.79 -38.53
C GLY A 660 -20.27 -12.36 -38.28
N GLU A 661 -19.43 -12.38 -39.32
CA GLU A 661 -18.00 -11.98 -39.22
C GLU A 661 -17.85 -10.58 -38.60
N ASP A 662 -18.77 -9.66 -38.90
CA ASP A 662 -18.77 -8.29 -38.39
C ASP A 662 -19.04 -8.23 -36.86
N GLU A 663 -20.03 -8.97 -36.35
CA GLU A 663 -20.36 -9.00 -34.91
C GLU A 663 -19.22 -9.62 -34.08
N GLU A 664 -18.50 -10.57 -34.68
CA GLU A 664 -17.34 -11.19 -34.05
C GLU A 664 -16.16 -10.23 -33.96
N GLU A 665 -15.90 -9.46 -35.01
CA GLU A 665 -14.84 -8.44 -35.02
C GLU A 665 -15.11 -7.34 -33.98
N GLU A 666 -16.37 -6.91 -33.85
CA GLU A 666 -16.80 -5.93 -32.85
C GLU A 666 -16.58 -6.45 -31.41
N LEU A 667 -17.02 -7.66 -31.10
CA LEU A 667 -16.90 -8.25 -29.76
C LEU A 667 -15.44 -8.44 -29.34
N LEU A 668 -14.56 -8.79 -30.28
CA LEU A 668 -13.15 -9.11 -30.03
C LEU A 668 -12.22 -7.90 -30.21
N ALA A 669 -12.78 -6.73 -30.54
CA ALA A 669 -12.03 -5.50 -30.76
C ALA A 669 -11.14 -5.14 -29.56
N PRO A 670 -9.94 -4.53 -29.78
CA PRO A 670 -9.04 -4.16 -28.70
C PRO A 670 -9.61 -3.16 -27.70
N VAL A 671 -10.59 -2.35 -28.11
CA VAL A 671 -11.27 -1.38 -27.26
C VAL A 671 -12.76 -1.44 -27.55
N VAL A 672 -13.56 -1.69 -26.52
CA VAL A 672 -15.03 -1.75 -26.58
C VAL A 672 -15.59 -0.76 -25.55
N PHE A 673 -16.56 0.05 -25.94
CA PHE A 673 -17.22 1.01 -25.05
C PHE A 673 -18.73 0.80 -25.06
N TYR A 674 -19.30 0.44 -23.90
CA TYR A 674 -20.74 0.44 -23.67
C TYR A 674 -21.14 1.79 -23.09
N ASP A 675 -21.72 2.65 -23.93
CA ASP A 675 -22.18 3.96 -23.51
C ASP A 675 -23.59 3.88 -22.93
N THR A 676 -23.72 4.22 -21.65
CA THR A 676 -25.00 4.25 -20.93
C THR A 676 -25.64 5.64 -20.93
N SER A 677 -25.11 6.60 -21.69
CA SER A 677 -25.72 7.92 -21.85
C SER A 677 -27.18 7.80 -22.32
N GLY A 678 -28.05 8.64 -21.78
CA GLY A 678 -29.48 8.62 -22.09
C GLY A 678 -30.29 7.44 -21.50
N CYS A 679 -29.68 6.49 -20.78
CA CYS A 679 -30.38 5.28 -20.30
C CYS A 679 -31.03 5.36 -18.91
N GLU A 680 -31.05 6.53 -18.24
CA GLU A 680 -31.49 6.65 -16.83
C GLU A 680 -30.84 5.61 -15.88
N TYR A 681 -29.65 5.09 -16.25
CA TYR A 681 -28.86 4.14 -15.46
C TYR A 681 -28.11 4.89 -14.36
N TYR A 682 -28.86 5.55 -13.48
CA TYR A 682 -28.32 6.41 -12.45
C TYR A 682 -27.56 5.65 -11.37
N GLU A 683 -26.54 6.31 -10.84
CA GLU A 683 -25.78 5.81 -9.71
C GLU A 683 -26.61 5.72 -8.42
N THR A 684 -26.18 4.85 -7.51
CA THR A 684 -26.76 4.64 -6.18
C THR A 684 -25.69 4.85 -5.11
N THR A 685 -26.11 5.33 -3.94
CA THR A 685 -25.28 5.44 -2.73
C THR A 685 -25.59 4.31 -1.75
N PRO A 686 -24.61 3.79 -1.02
CA PRO A 686 -24.83 2.81 0.05
C PRO A 686 -25.88 3.28 1.06
N SER A 687 -26.56 2.31 1.69
CA SER A 687 -27.52 2.60 2.76
C SER A 687 -26.83 3.32 3.94
N PRO A 688 -27.56 4.09 4.77
CA PRO A 688 -26.97 4.79 5.93
C PRO A 688 -26.21 3.86 6.90
N GLU A 689 -26.63 2.59 7.02
CA GLU A 689 -25.97 1.58 7.86
C GLU A 689 -24.63 1.12 7.29
N GLU A 690 -24.53 0.97 5.96
CA GLU A 690 -23.30 0.63 5.25
C GLU A 690 -22.42 1.87 4.96
N GLY A 691 -23.00 3.07 5.03
CA GLY A 691 -22.34 4.35 4.80
C GLY A 691 -21.20 4.64 5.79
N LEU A 692 -21.20 4.05 7.00
CA LEU A 692 -20.04 4.14 7.90
C LEU A 692 -18.79 3.40 7.38
N LEU A 693 -18.98 2.36 6.56
CA LEU A 693 -17.92 1.51 6.02
C LEU A 693 -17.52 1.88 4.60
N LEU A 694 -18.52 2.21 3.77
CA LEU A 694 -18.35 2.49 2.35
C LEU A 694 -18.32 3.99 2.04
N ALA A 695 -18.66 4.87 3.00
CA ALA A 695 -18.68 6.33 2.86
C ALA A 695 -19.35 6.78 1.53
N ASP A 696 -18.91 7.90 0.96
CA ASP A 696 -19.35 8.46 -0.33
C ASP A 696 -19.08 7.55 -1.56
N SER A 697 -18.85 6.24 -1.37
CA SER A 697 -18.75 5.29 -2.46
C SER A 697 -20.07 5.18 -3.22
N LYS A 698 -20.00 4.71 -4.46
CA LYS A 698 -21.10 4.68 -5.42
C LYS A 698 -21.18 3.32 -6.08
N SER A 699 -22.36 3.01 -6.61
CA SER A 699 -22.62 1.78 -7.35
C SER A 699 -23.61 2.03 -8.48
N ASN A 700 -23.53 1.24 -9.53
CA ASN A 700 -24.47 1.24 -10.65
C ASN A 700 -24.80 -0.21 -11.01
N LEU A 701 -26.06 -0.61 -10.73
CA LEU A 701 -26.50 -1.99 -10.94
C LEU A 701 -26.54 -2.34 -12.43
N HIS A 702 -27.00 -1.41 -13.27
CA HIS A 702 -27.17 -1.65 -14.70
C HIS A 702 -25.83 -1.80 -15.44
N GLU A 703 -24.80 -1.07 -15.01
CA GLU A 703 -23.43 -1.32 -15.52
C GLU A 703 -22.96 -2.76 -15.24
N ILE A 704 -23.37 -3.36 -14.12
CA ILE A 704 -23.00 -4.76 -13.79
C ILE A 704 -23.71 -5.74 -14.72
N GLU A 705 -24.94 -5.43 -15.15
CA GLU A 705 -25.67 -6.26 -16.11
C GLU A 705 -24.93 -6.31 -17.46
N LEU A 706 -24.41 -5.16 -17.91
CA LEU A 706 -23.56 -5.06 -19.10
C LEU A 706 -22.23 -5.81 -18.94
N VAL A 707 -21.60 -5.74 -17.76
CA VAL A 707 -20.43 -6.57 -17.44
C VAL A 707 -20.76 -8.05 -17.60
N VAL A 708 -21.87 -8.51 -17.03
CA VAL A 708 -22.28 -9.92 -17.08
C VAL A 708 -22.62 -10.36 -18.50
N GLN A 709 -23.27 -9.49 -19.29
CA GLN A 709 -23.55 -9.76 -20.70
C GLN A 709 -22.26 -9.96 -21.48
N HIS A 710 -21.34 -8.99 -21.42
CA HIS A 710 -20.06 -9.08 -22.12
C HIS A 710 -19.26 -10.33 -21.70
N LEU A 711 -19.24 -10.66 -20.39
CA LEU A 711 -18.62 -11.88 -19.89
C LEU A 711 -19.23 -13.16 -20.50
N LYS A 712 -20.56 -13.24 -20.62
CA LYS A 712 -21.22 -14.40 -21.26
C LYS A 712 -20.74 -14.53 -22.70
N ASP A 713 -20.71 -13.43 -23.43
CA ASP A 713 -20.35 -13.43 -24.84
C ASP A 713 -18.91 -13.89 -25.02
N VAL A 714 -17.94 -13.27 -24.35
CA VAL A 714 -16.51 -13.65 -24.46
C VAL A 714 -16.21 -15.08 -23.96
N PHE A 715 -16.90 -15.56 -22.92
CA PHE A 715 -16.71 -16.91 -22.41
C PHE A 715 -17.26 -17.97 -23.35
N THR A 716 -18.37 -17.72 -24.05
CA THR A 716 -18.85 -18.65 -25.10
C THR A 716 -17.87 -18.76 -26.27
N ARG A 717 -17.05 -17.72 -26.50
CA ARG A 717 -15.94 -17.77 -27.47
C ARG A 717 -14.74 -18.58 -26.96
N GLY A 718 -14.67 -18.92 -25.67
CA GLY A 718 -13.61 -19.75 -25.10
C GLY A 718 -12.58 -19.01 -24.25
N ILE A 719 -12.72 -17.70 -24.05
CA ILE A 719 -11.88 -16.94 -23.11
C ILE A 719 -12.07 -17.52 -21.70
N THR A 720 -10.98 -17.68 -20.93
CA THR A 720 -11.07 -18.28 -19.59
C THR A 720 -11.26 -17.23 -18.50
N ALA A 721 -11.89 -17.61 -17.38
CA ALA A 721 -12.08 -16.72 -16.24
C ALA A 721 -10.76 -16.12 -15.71
N SER A 722 -9.69 -16.93 -15.70
CA SER A 722 -8.33 -16.51 -15.33
C SER A 722 -7.70 -15.46 -16.24
N GLN A 723 -8.23 -15.24 -17.45
CA GLN A 723 -7.77 -14.22 -18.42
C GLN A 723 -8.47 -12.87 -18.24
N VAL A 724 -9.47 -12.78 -17.36
CA VAL A 724 -10.31 -11.59 -17.20
C VAL A 724 -10.06 -10.91 -15.85
N THR A 725 -10.15 -9.58 -15.85
CA THR A 725 -10.25 -8.77 -14.63
C THR A 725 -11.32 -7.71 -14.77
N ILE A 726 -12.11 -7.52 -13.70
CA ILE A 726 -13.07 -6.42 -13.60
C ILE A 726 -12.57 -5.40 -12.59
N LEU A 727 -12.49 -4.15 -13.03
CA LEU A 727 -12.07 -3.01 -12.23
C LEU A 727 -13.24 -2.04 -12.07
N SER A 728 -13.35 -1.48 -10.87
CA SER A 728 -14.15 -0.29 -10.66
C SER A 728 -13.42 0.69 -9.75
N PRO A 729 -13.58 2.00 -9.94
CA PRO A 729 -13.04 2.97 -9.01
C PRO A 729 -13.65 2.83 -7.60
N TYR A 730 -14.91 2.36 -7.48
CA TYR A 730 -15.71 2.43 -6.25
C TYR A 730 -15.82 1.09 -5.51
N SER A 731 -15.55 1.09 -4.20
CA SER A 731 -15.62 -0.12 -3.36
C SER A 731 -17.03 -0.71 -3.27
N ALA A 732 -18.08 0.11 -3.27
CA ALA A 732 -19.46 -0.35 -3.27
C ALA A 732 -19.79 -1.10 -4.57
N GLN A 733 -19.36 -0.59 -5.73
CA GLN A 733 -19.49 -1.29 -7.00
C GLN A 733 -18.74 -2.63 -7.01
N VAL A 734 -17.52 -2.67 -6.48
CA VAL A 734 -16.75 -3.92 -6.33
C VAL A 734 -17.49 -4.93 -5.45
N GLY A 735 -18.13 -4.49 -4.37
CA GLY A 735 -18.97 -5.34 -3.52
C GLY A 735 -20.15 -5.95 -4.28
N LEU A 736 -20.85 -5.15 -5.08
CA LEU A 736 -21.96 -5.64 -5.91
C LEU A 736 -21.49 -6.55 -7.04
N LEU A 737 -20.41 -6.21 -7.73
CA LEU A 737 -19.77 -7.04 -8.75
C LEU A 737 -19.43 -8.42 -8.18
N HIS A 738 -18.83 -8.46 -6.99
CA HIS A 738 -18.56 -9.73 -6.31
C HIS A 738 -19.82 -10.55 -6.03
N SER A 739 -20.90 -9.92 -5.57
CA SER A 739 -22.16 -10.62 -5.27
C SER A 739 -22.82 -11.17 -6.54
N ILE A 740 -22.90 -10.35 -7.58
CA ILE A 740 -23.67 -10.66 -8.78
C ILE A 740 -22.87 -11.58 -9.70
N VAL A 741 -21.66 -11.19 -10.09
CA VAL A 741 -20.83 -11.97 -11.03
C VAL A 741 -20.56 -13.39 -10.50
N ARG A 742 -20.32 -13.55 -9.19
CA ARG A 742 -20.09 -14.88 -8.60
C ARG A 742 -21.36 -15.73 -8.46
N SER A 743 -22.55 -15.11 -8.50
CA SER A 743 -23.82 -15.84 -8.49
C SER A 743 -24.21 -16.36 -9.88
N TYR A 744 -23.66 -15.76 -10.93
CA TYR A 744 -23.90 -16.17 -12.31
C TYR A 744 -23.15 -17.46 -12.65
N LYS A 745 -23.81 -18.31 -13.45
CA LYS A 745 -23.20 -19.50 -14.05
C LYS A 745 -22.81 -19.17 -15.48
N PHE A 746 -21.52 -19.19 -15.76
CA PHE A 746 -20.98 -19.01 -17.10
C PHE A 746 -20.72 -20.37 -17.75
N ASN A 747 -21.03 -20.48 -19.04
CA ASN A 747 -20.86 -21.71 -19.80
C ASN A 747 -19.62 -21.58 -20.69
N SER A 748 -18.73 -22.57 -20.66
CA SER A 748 -17.66 -22.71 -21.64
C SER A 748 -18.17 -23.33 -22.94
N PRO A 749 -17.51 -23.08 -24.09
CA PRO A 749 -17.80 -23.82 -25.31
C PRO A 749 -17.57 -25.33 -25.12
N PRO A 750 -18.33 -26.18 -25.85
CA PRO A 750 -18.16 -27.63 -25.78
C PRO A 750 -16.75 -28.05 -26.20
N ASN A 751 -16.12 -28.91 -25.39
CA ASN A 751 -14.74 -29.35 -25.58
C ASN A 751 -14.60 -30.16 -26.89
N ARG A 752 -13.85 -29.65 -27.88
CA ARG A 752 -13.61 -30.37 -29.16
C ARG A 752 -12.74 -31.64 -29.02
N SER A 753 -12.20 -31.91 -27.82
CA SER A 753 -11.32 -33.06 -27.55
C SER A 753 -12.03 -34.33 -27.09
N SER A 754 -13.34 -34.29 -26.77
CA SER A 754 -14.12 -35.49 -26.44
C SER A 754 -14.86 -36.04 -27.65
N SER A 755 -14.13 -36.60 -28.61
CA SER A 755 -14.70 -37.48 -29.62
C SER A 755 -15.06 -38.83 -28.99
N SER A 756 -16.14 -38.89 -28.22
CA SER A 756 -16.76 -40.15 -27.81
C SER A 756 -18.27 -40.07 -27.91
N THR A 757 -18.74 -40.59 -29.03
CA THR A 757 -20.10 -40.96 -29.41
C THR A 757 -21.00 -41.31 -28.22
N SER A 758 -21.65 -40.30 -27.64
CA SER A 758 -22.76 -40.48 -26.69
C SER A 758 -23.78 -39.41 -27.00
N LYS A 759 -24.94 -39.79 -27.53
CA LYS A 759 -26.12 -38.92 -27.65
C LYS A 759 -26.64 -38.62 -26.25
N GLY A 760 -26.00 -37.70 -25.55
CA GLY A 760 -26.38 -37.17 -24.25
C GLY A 760 -26.00 -35.71 -24.23
N LYS A 761 -27.01 -34.83 -24.14
CA LYS A 761 -26.95 -33.37 -24.03
C LYS A 761 -25.59 -32.87 -23.51
N ASP A 762 -24.75 -32.34 -24.40
CA ASP A 762 -23.46 -31.71 -24.06
C ASP A 762 -23.74 -30.48 -23.20
N ILE A 763 -23.79 -30.66 -21.88
CA ILE A 763 -23.84 -29.56 -20.92
C ILE A 763 -22.40 -29.07 -20.81
N GLY A 764 -22.10 -27.91 -21.40
CA GLY A 764 -20.79 -27.27 -21.31
C GLY A 764 -20.29 -27.21 -19.86
N GLU A 765 -18.98 -27.29 -19.68
CA GLU A 765 -18.36 -27.21 -18.36
C GLU A 765 -18.67 -25.83 -17.75
N VAL A 766 -19.22 -25.83 -16.52
CA VAL A 766 -19.57 -24.59 -15.81
C VAL A 766 -18.29 -23.97 -15.29
N MET A 767 -18.01 -22.73 -15.70
CA MET A 767 -16.80 -22.02 -15.28
C MET A 767 -16.87 -21.64 -13.81
N ASP A 768 -15.73 -21.70 -13.12
CA ASP A 768 -15.61 -21.16 -11.77
C ASP A 768 -15.45 -19.64 -11.81
N ALA A 769 -16.54 -18.92 -11.54
CA ALA A 769 -16.54 -17.45 -11.47
C ALA A 769 -15.63 -16.90 -10.35
N ASN A 770 -15.15 -17.74 -9.41
CA ASN A 770 -14.20 -17.31 -8.39
C ASN A 770 -12.80 -17.01 -8.95
N GLU A 771 -12.47 -17.51 -10.15
CA GLU A 771 -11.20 -17.22 -10.82
C GLU A 771 -11.15 -15.83 -11.45
N ILE A 772 -12.31 -15.19 -11.66
CA ILE A 772 -12.39 -13.82 -12.19
C ILE A 772 -11.88 -12.88 -11.11
N GLU A 773 -10.82 -12.14 -11.43
CA GLU A 773 -10.29 -11.15 -10.51
C GLU A 773 -11.16 -9.89 -10.55
N ILE A 774 -11.75 -9.53 -9.41
CA ILE A 774 -12.58 -8.33 -9.25
C ILE A 774 -11.95 -7.49 -8.14
N GLY A 775 -11.78 -6.19 -8.37
CA GLY A 775 -11.18 -5.33 -7.36
C GLY A 775 -11.27 -3.85 -7.69
N THR A 776 -10.92 -3.03 -6.70
CA THR A 776 -10.71 -1.59 -6.95
C THR A 776 -9.42 -1.39 -7.73
N ILE A 777 -9.33 -0.29 -8.48
CA ILE A 777 -8.13 0.06 -9.25
C ILE A 777 -6.88 0.07 -8.35
N ASP A 778 -6.98 0.65 -7.16
CA ASP A 778 -5.92 0.73 -6.17
C ASP A 778 -5.45 -0.67 -5.69
N SER A 779 -6.38 -1.62 -5.52
CA SER A 779 -6.06 -2.99 -5.05
C SER A 779 -5.42 -3.88 -6.12
N MET A 780 -5.60 -3.53 -7.40
CA MET A 780 -5.20 -4.31 -8.57
C MET A 780 -3.95 -3.77 -9.27
N GLN A 781 -3.27 -2.81 -8.64
CA GLN A 781 -2.04 -2.23 -9.15
C GLN A 781 -0.95 -3.30 -9.34
N GLY A 782 -0.22 -3.20 -10.45
CA GLY A 782 0.84 -4.15 -10.81
C GLY A 782 0.37 -5.44 -11.48
N ARG A 783 -0.94 -5.71 -11.53
CA ARG A 783 -1.52 -6.85 -12.28
C ARG A 783 -1.66 -6.53 -13.77
N GLU A 784 -1.93 -7.54 -14.58
CA GLU A 784 -2.27 -7.42 -16.00
C GLU A 784 -3.09 -8.63 -16.43
N LYS A 785 -3.99 -8.46 -17.39
CA LYS A 785 -4.85 -9.52 -17.95
C LYS A 785 -5.08 -9.30 -19.44
N ASP A 786 -5.45 -10.37 -20.14
CA ASP A 786 -5.81 -10.30 -21.56
C ASP A 786 -7.02 -9.39 -21.77
N VAL A 787 -8.06 -9.57 -20.95
CA VAL A 787 -9.28 -8.74 -20.94
C VAL A 787 -9.41 -7.97 -19.63
N VAL A 788 -9.60 -6.65 -19.73
CA VAL A 788 -9.92 -5.80 -18.58
C VAL A 788 -11.21 -5.05 -18.83
N ILE A 789 -12.16 -5.21 -17.92
CA ILE A 789 -13.45 -4.52 -17.93
C ILE A 789 -13.44 -3.44 -16.85
N ILE A 790 -13.77 -2.20 -17.21
CA ILE A 790 -13.84 -1.04 -16.31
C ILE A 790 -15.29 -0.54 -16.23
N SER A 791 -15.89 -0.62 -15.04
CA SER A 791 -17.16 0.05 -14.74
C SER A 791 -16.90 1.40 -14.08
N LEU A 792 -17.30 2.50 -14.76
CA LEU A 792 -17.02 3.88 -14.35
C LEU A 792 -18.01 4.40 -13.30
N VAL A 793 -19.19 3.79 -13.17
CA VAL A 793 -20.21 4.01 -12.12
C VAL A 793 -20.95 5.34 -12.18
N ARG A 794 -20.25 6.43 -12.55
CA ARG A 794 -20.77 7.80 -12.45
C ARG A 794 -21.78 8.09 -13.56
N SER A 795 -23.04 8.24 -13.15
CA SER A 795 -24.15 8.71 -13.97
C SER A 795 -25.13 9.47 -13.08
N ASN A 796 -25.26 10.79 -13.26
CA ASN A 796 -26.09 11.66 -12.42
C ASN A 796 -26.42 12.99 -13.11
N ALA A 797 -27.55 13.59 -12.73
CA ALA A 797 -28.03 14.85 -13.28
C ALA A 797 -27.13 16.06 -12.92
N GLU A 798 -26.36 15.97 -11.84
CA GLU A 798 -25.46 17.04 -11.40
C GLU A 798 -24.20 17.18 -12.26
N MET A 799 -23.89 16.19 -13.11
CA MET A 799 -22.65 16.09 -13.90
C MET A 799 -21.42 16.12 -12.98
N GLN A 800 -21.40 15.24 -11.98
CA GLN A 800 -20.28 15.09 -11.06
C GLN A 800 -19.65 13.72 -11.17
N VAL A 801 -18.32 13.65 -11.18
CA VAL A 801 -17.58 12.37 -11.26
C VAL A 801 -16.78 12.07 -9.99
N GLY A 802 -16.60 13.05 -9.10
CA GLY A 802 -15.87 12.90 -7.86
C GLY A 802 -14.45 12.40 -8.10
N PHE A 803 -14.07 11.33 -7.41
CA PHE A 803 -12.69 10.84 -7.47
C PHE A 803 -12.29 10.19 -8.81
N LEU A 804 -13.22 9.95 -9.72
CA LEU A 804 -12.91 9.51 -11.08
C LEU A 804 -12.12 10.59 -11.85
N ALA A 805 -12.21 11.87 -11.45
CA ALA A 805 -11.40 12.97 -11.98
C ALA A 805 -9.88 12.77 -11.80
N GLN A 806 -9.44 11.81 -10.97
CA GLN A 806 -8.02 11.55 -10.74
C GLN A 806 -7.41 10.75 -11.89
N LYS A 807 -6.84 11.45 -12.90
CA LYS A 807 -6.23 10.84 -14.10
C LYS A 807 -5.26 9.67 -13.86
N LYS A 808 -4.48 9.73 -12.78
CA LYS A 808 -3.51 8.66 -12.42
C LYS A 808 -4.18 7.33 -12.11
N ARG A 809 -5.39 7.35 -11.53
CA ARG A 809 -6.17 6.16 -11.22
C ARG A 809 -6.68 5.53 -12.52
N LEU A 810 -7.30 6.32 -13.40
CA LEU A 810 -7.78 5.80 -14.68
C LEU A 810 -6.63 5.31 -15.58
N ASN A 811 -5.48 5.98 -15.57
CA ASN A 811 -4.25 5.49 -16.23
C ASN A 811 -3.87 4.08 -15.75
N VAL A 812 -3.89 3.82 -14.44
CA VAL A 812 -3.62 2.48 -13.92
C VAL A 812 -4.63 1.47 -14.45
N ALA A 813 -5.92 1.80 -14.46
CA ALA A 813 -6.99 0.91 -14.91
C ALA A 813 -6.85 0.55 -16.40
N ILE A 814 -6.70 1.55 -17.28
CA ILE A 814 -6.53 1.37 -18.73
C ILE A 814 -5.31 0.46 -19.00
N THR A 815 -4.19 0.73 -18.33
CA THR A 815 -2.91 0.06 -18.58
C THR A 815 -2.78 -1.34 -17.97
N ARG A 816 -3.89 -1.90 -17.44
CA ARG A 816 -3.96 -3.31 -17.01
C ARG A 816 -4.26 -4.25 -18.18
N ALA A 817 -4.92 -3.77 -19.24
CA ALA A 817 -5.31 -4.57 -20.39
C ALA A 817 -4.09 -4.96 -21.24
N LYS A 818 -4.11 -6.15 -21.84
CA LYS A 818 -3.13 -6.58 -22.85
C LYS A 818 -3.76 -6.55 -24.23
N ARG A 819 -4.84 -7.30 -24.42
CA ARG A 819 -5.51 -7.53 -25.70
C ARG A 819 -6.78 -6.71 -25.86
N GLN A 820 -7.63 -6.68 -24.83
CA GLN A 820 -8.90 -5.97 -24.86
C GLN A 820 -9.14 -5.12 -23.60
N LEU A 821 -9.57 -3.88 -23.85
CA LEU A 821 -10.08 -2.96 -22.85
C LEU A 821 -11.58 -2.73 -23.09
N VAL A 822 -12.40 -3.10 -22.10
CA VAL A 822 -13.84 -2.85 -22.13
C VAL A 822 -14.17 -1.75 -21.14
N VAL A 823 -14.87 -0.73 -21.57
CA VAL A 823 -15.27 0.41 -20.75
C VAL A 823 -16.79 0.46 -20.71
N ILE A 824 -17.36 0.67 -19.53
CA ILE A 824 -18.79 0.80 -19.34
C ILE A 824 -19.02 2.05 -18.50
N GLY A 825 -19.85 2.96 -19.00
CA GLY A 825 -20.21 4.18 -18.27
C GLY A 825 -20.98 5.18 -19.11
N ASP A 826 -21.38 6.27 -18.46
CA ASP A 826 -22.18 7.33 -19.05
C ASP A 826 -21.26 8.41 -19.65
N SER A 827 -21.18 8.46 -20.98
CA SER A 827 -20.32 9.43 -21.68
C SER A 827 -20.73 10.87 -21.41
N GLU A 828 -22.03 11.16 -21.27
CA GLU A 828 -22.56 12.51 -21.06
C GLU A 828 -22.17 13.03 -19.68
N THR A 829 -22.36 12.22 -18.64
CA THR A 829 -21.96 12.55 -17.26
C THR A 829 -20.46 12.79 -17.17
N ILE A 830 -19.65 11.96 -17.83
CA ILE A 830 -18.20 11.97 -17.67
C ILE A 830 -17.52 13.06 -18.51
N ALA A 831 -17.96 13.27 -19.76
CA ALA A 831 -17.41 14.29 -20.64
C ALA A 831 -17.76 15.71 -20.17
N ASN A 832 -18.95 15.91 -19.59
CA ASN A 832 -19.44 17.23 -19.17
C ASN A 832 -19.30 17.49 -17.65
N ALA A 833 -18.48 16.69 -16.98
CA ALA A 833 -18.34 16.78 -15.53
C ALA A 833 -17.85 18.16 -15.07
N LYS A 834 -18.54 18.74 -14.09
CA LYS A 834 -18.30 20.12 -13.61
C LYS A 834 -17.20 20.20 -12.54
N ASP A 835 -16.81 19.07 -11.98
CA ASP A 835 -15.82 18.94 -10.90
C ASP A 835 -14.43 18.50 -11.39
N LEU A 836 -14.17 18.62 -12.69
CA LEU A 836 -12.88 18.30 -13.30
C LEU A 836 -11.83 19.38 -13.03
N THR A 837 -10.56 18.94 -12.94
CA THR A 837 -9.41 19.83 -12.77
C THR A 837 -8.54 19.96 -14.02
N ASP A 838 -8.79 19.10 -15.01
CA ASP A 838 -8.11 19.04 -16.30
C ASP A 838 -9.02 18.38 -17.35
N ASP A 839 -8.60 18.41 -18.61
CA ASP A 839 -9.36 17.89 -19.75
C ASP A 839 -9.17 16.38 -19.97
N PHE A 840 -8.60 15.65 -18.99
CA PHE A 840 -8.24 14.24 -19.18
C PHE A 840 -9.44 13.34 -19.45
N LEU A 841 -10.55 13.48 -18.71
CA LEU A 841 -11.76 12.68 -18.93
C LEU A 841 -12.51 13.07 -20.22
N PRO A 842 -12.69 14.37 -20.55
CA PRO A 842 -13.19 14.79 -21.85
C PRO A 842 -12.36 14.23 -23.01
N ASN A 843 -11.03 14.32 -22.93
CA ASN A 843 -10.13 13.75 -23.94
C ASN A 843 -10.26 12.22 -24.01
N TYR A 844 -10.51 11.55 -22.88
CA TYR A 844 -10.73 10.11 -22.84
C TYR A 844 -12.02 9.70 -23.54
N MET A 845 -13.12 10.43 -23.30
CA MET A 845 -14.41 10.18 -23.96
C MET A 845 -14.32 10.42 -25.46
N ALA A 846 -13.68 11.51 -25.89
CA ALA A 846 -13.40 11.76 -27.30
C ALA A 846 -12.53 10.67 -27.93
N TRP A 847 -11.52 10.19 -27.21
CA TRP A 847 -10.69 9.09 -27.70
C TRP A 847 -11.45 7.77 -27.81
N LEU A 848 -12.36 7.46 -26.88
CA LEU A 848 -13.23 6.28 -26.96
C LEU A 848 -14.15 6.34 -28.17
N ASP A 849 -14.76 7.50 -28.44
CA ASP A 849 -15.62 7.71 -29.62
C ASP A 849 -14.85 7.48 -30.95
N GLU A 850 -13.57 7.87 -31.00
CA GLU A 850 -12.73 7.70 -32.18
C GLU A 850 -12.10 6.30 -32.34
N ASN A 851 -11.82 5.58 -31.24
CA ASN A 851 -10.94 4.39 -31.25
C ASN A 851 -11.58 3.11 -30.69
N ALA A 852 -12.76 3.19 -30.07
CA ALA A 852 -13.48 2.04 -29.56
C ALA A 852 -14.60 1.62 -30.51
N ILE A 853 -14.98 0.35 -30.44
CA ILE A 853 -16.31 -0.07 -30.91
C ILE A 853 -17.32 0.38 -29.86
N VAL A 854 -18.16 1.36 -30.22
CA VAL A 854 -19.14 1.96 -29.32
C VAL A 854 -20.49 1.24 -29.47
N HIS A 855 -20.95 0.62 -28.38
CA HIS A 855 -22.28 0.07 -28.26
C HIS A 855 -23.16 1.04 -27.46
N PRO A 856 -23.97 1.88 -28.12
CA PRO A 856 -24.94 2.71 -27.41
C PRO A 856 -25.98 1.79 -26.77
N VAL A 857 -26.11 1.87 -25.46
CA VAL A 857 -27.14 1.11 -24.74
C VAL A 857 -28.48 1.78 -25.04
N VAL A 858 -29.48 0.98 -25.39
CA VAL A 858 -30.84 1.46 -25.58
C VAL A 858 -31.66 0.95 -24.41
N ALA A 859 -32.26 1.86 -23.65
CA ALA A 859 -33.18 1.48 -22.59
C ALA A 859 -34.30 0.63 -23.18
N SER A 860 -34.41 -0.63 -22.74
CA SER A 860 -35.61 -1.44 -23.00
C SER A 860 -36.77 -0.82 -22.23
N ILE A 861 -37.63 -0.09 -22.93
CA ILE A 861 -38.85 0.55 -22.42
C ILE A 861 -39.79 -0.48 -21.79
#